data_AF-A0A7W8VJ06-F1
#
_entry.id   AF-A0A7W8VJ06-F1
#
_cell.length_a   1.000
_cell.length_b   1.000
_cell.length_c   1.000
_cell.angle_alpha   90.00
_cell.angle_beta   90.00
_cell.angle_gamma   90.00
#
_symmetry.space_group_name_H-M   'P 1'
#
loop_
_entity.id
_entity.type
_entity.pdbx_description
1 polymer ?
#
loop_
_entity_poly.entity_id
_entity_poly.type
_entity_poly.pdbx_seq_one_letter_code
_entity_poly.pdbx_strand_id
1 'polypeptide(L)'
;MNKSRTLIFSLLALMGTTSSADAQIAKTPAKPLSDQMAATVMEIWPERAKKWSYDHGVVQDGMDALWKRSGNASYFKYIQNDMDGFISADGTIDTYSQEHVNIDNVKNGTVLLDLYKITGQQKYFKAATTLWEQLKIQPRTKQGSFWHKKIYPNQVWLDGLYMGQPFYAEYAALIGNKEAFDDIANQFIWVEQNTRDTRTGLLYHGWDESKTERWADPKTGLSPHIWARAMGWYAMALVETLDNFPKTHPKRQEMINILNRLAAAVKNTQNNKTGVWYDILDQPNRKGNYFESSASGMFVYAIAKGVRLGYLPASYFVVASKGYKGIQQEFVEQRAEGKINLKGTVSVSGLGGKPYRDGSYEYYMSEKVVSNDPKGVGAFLMAANEMEIAALPKPGLGKTVLLDSYFNNESRKDQSGNLVSWHYKWDELANGGFSMWADQFNNAGFKTATLKAAPTAANLKNASVYIIVDPDTEKETEKPNFVAQNDIKAIAEWVKGGGILVLMANDTGNVELDHFNQLAKTFGIEFNKDSKGRVVKSQFEMGKVMLPPDNEIFKTAKQLYIKEYSSLKLTTAAKAVLKDKDGDNVMAIAKYGKGAVFAIGDPWLYNEYVDGRKLPADYQNFEAGQDLVNWIGKQLLKK
;
A
#
# COMPACT_ATOMS: atom_id res chain seq x y z
N MET A 1 -61.68 -81.07 -12.91
CA MET A 1 -62.05 -80.03 -11.93
C MET A 1 -61.18 -78.80 -12.19
N ASN A 2 -61.86 -77.67 -12.43
CA ASN A 2 -61.42 -76.26 -12.49
C ASN A 2 -60.22 -75.78 -13.33
N LYS A 3 -60.58 -74.82 -14.20
CA LYS A 3 -59.80 -74.04 -15.17
C LYS A 3 -59.36 -72.70 -14.58
N SER A 4 -58.19 -72.19 -14.99
CA SER A 4 -57.92 -70.82 -15.54
C SER A 4 -56.43 -70.48 -15.39
N ARG A 5 -55.63 -70.44 -16.47
CA ARG A 5 -55.32 -69.34 -17.42
C ARG A 5 -54.18 -68.39 -16.92
N THR A 6 -52.94 -68.47 -17.46
CA THR A 6 -52.33 -67.71 -18.62
C THR A 6 -52.21 -66.19 -18.34
N LEU A 7 -51.11 -65.43 -18.49
CA LEU A 7 -50.10 -65.18 -19.56
C LEU A 7 -48.76 -64.66 -18.93
N ILE A 8 -47.56 -65.06 -19.37
CA ILE A 8 -46.68 -64.54 -20.45
C ILE A 8 -46.32 -63.04 -20.34
N PHE A 9 -45.02 -62.71 -20.16
CA PHE A 9 -44.19 -61.97 -21.14
C PHE A 9 -42.76 -61.75 -20.61
N SER A 10 -41.77 -62.19 -21.41
CA SER A 10 -40.36 -61.86 -21.29
C SER A 10 -40.13 -60.38 -21.61
N LEU A 11 -39.40 -59.65 -20.77
CA LEU A 11 -38.93 -58.29 -21.08
C LEU A 11 -37.40 -58.22 -20.99
N LEU A 12 -36.79 -57.86 -22.11
CA LEU A 12 -35.40 -57.43 -22.23
C LEU A 12 -35.10 -56.28 -21.25
N ALA A 13 -34.08 -56.44 -20.42
CA ALA A 13 -33.50 -55.33 -19.67
C ALA A 13 -32.49 -54.60 -20.57
N LEU A 14 -32.90 -53.45 -21.13
CA LEU A 14 -31.97 -52.47 -21.69
C LEU A 14 -31.11 -51.90 -20.54
N MET A 15 -29.80 -52.08 -20.63
CA MET A 15 -28.82 -51.34 -19.83
C MET A 15 -28.84 -49.87 -20.24
N GLY A 16 -29.58 -49.04 -19.49
CA GLY A 16 -29.41 -47.59 -19.50
C GLY A 16 -28.33 -47.19 -18.51
N THR A 17 -27.12 -46.87 -19.00
CA THR A 17 -26.10 -46.19 -18.20
C THR A 17 -26.51 -44.73 -18.00
N THR A 18 -27.17 -44.41 -16.90
CA THR A 18 -27.29 -43.03 -16.45
C THR A 18 -25.97 -42.61 -15.80
N SER A 19 -25.10 -41.94 -16.56
CA SER A 19 -24.00 -41.18 -15.97
C SER A 19 -24.60 -39.95 -15.28
N SER A 20 -24.74 -40.03 -13.96
CA SER A 20 -24.92 -38.83 -13.15
C SER A 20 -23.61 -38.03 -13.21
N ALA A 21 -23.57 -37.09 -14.15
CA ALA A 21 -22.58 -36.02 -14.15
C ALA A 21 -22.86 -35.14 -12.93
N ASP A 22 -22.17 -35.39 -11.82
CA ASP A 22 -22.01 -34.41 -10.76
C ASP A 22 -21.26 -33.21 -11.38
N ALA A 23 -22.03 -32.23 -11.83
CA ALA A 23 -21.52 -30.91 -12.11
C ALA A 23 -20.97 -30.36 -10.79
N GLN A 24 -19.67 -30.56 -10.57
CA GLN A 24 -18.92 -29.84 -9.56
C GLN A 24 -19.03 -28.37 -9.92
N ILE A 25 -20.03 -27.69 -9.36
CA ILE A 25 -20.11 -26.23 -9.40
C ILE A 25 -18.82 -25.77 -8.74
N ALA A 26 -17.86 -25.31 -9.55
CA ALA A 26 -16.66 -24.68 -9.07
C ALA A 26 -17.11 -23.51 -8.20
N LYS A 27 -17.03 -23.66 -6.87
CA LYS A 27 -17.29 -22.56 -5.94
C LYS A 27 -16.37 -21.42 -6.36
N THR A 28 -16.95 -20.28 -6.70
CA THR A 28 -16.20 -19.03 -6.90
C THR A 28 -15.26 -18.87 -5.70
N PRO A 29 -13.96 -18.59 -5.90
CA PRO A 29 -13.03 -18.41 -4.80
C PRO A 29 -13.60 -17.40 -3.81
N ALA A 30 -13.56 -17.72 -2.51
CA ALA A 30 -14.00 -16.78 -1.49
C ALA A 30 -13.17 -15.49 -1.61
N LYS A 31 -13.84 -14.34 -1.54
CA LYS A 31 -13.16 -13.02 -1.54
C LYS A 31 -12.11 -12.97 -0.41
N PRO A 32 -10.98 -12.28 -0.59
CA PRO A 32 -10.02 -12.08 0.49
C PRO A 32 -10.69 -11.47 1.73
N LEU A 33 -10.16 -11.76 2.92
CA LEU A 33 -10.82 -11.32 4.16
C LEU A 33 -10.81 -9.80 4.32
N SER A 34 -9.76 -9.16 3.81
CA SER A 34 -9.69 -7.70 3.77
C SER A 34 -10.86 -7.11 2.97
N ASP A 35 -11.14 -7.64 1.77
CA ASP A 35 -12.29 -7.26 0.93
C ASP A 35 -13.63 -7.49 1.64
N GLN A 36 -13.77 -8.61 2.37
CA GLN A 36 -15.00 -8.92 3.12
C GLN A 36 -15.22 -7.96 4.30
N MET A 37 -14.14 -7.57 4.99
CA MET A 37 -14.21 -6.55 6.04
C MET A 37 -14.52 -5.18 5.45
N ALA A 38 -13.87 -4.79 4.36
CA ALA A 38 -14.13 -3.51 3.68
C ALA A 38 -15.59 -3.41 3.21
N ALA A 39 -16.15 -4.50 2.67
CA ALA A 39 -17.57 -4.57 2.31
C ALA A 39 -18.50 -4.41 3.53
N THR A 40 -18.07 -4.88 4.71
CA THR A 40 -18.81 -4.67 5.97
C THR A 40 -18.71 -3.23 6.43
N VAL A 41 -17.51 -2.64 6.42
CA VAL A 41 -17.24 -1.25 6.76
C VAL A 41 -18.08 -0.29 5.93
N MET A 42 -18.05 -0.43 4.61
CA MET A 42 -18.80 0.44 3.71
C MET A 42 -20.31 0.31 3.86
N GLU A 43 -20.81 -0.81 4.40
CA GLU A 43 -22.24 -1.00 4.70
C GLU A 43 -22.66 -0.43 6.06
N ILE A 44 -21.88 -0.66 7.12
CA ILE A 44 -22.26 -0.23 8.48
C ILE A 44 -21.91 1.22 8.75
N TRP A 45 -20.94 1.76 8.00
CA TRP A 45 -20.45 3.13 8.12
C TRP A 45 -20.46 3.85 6.77
N PRO A 46 -21.61 3.98 6.08
CA PRO A 46 -21.70 4.73 4.84
C PRO A 46 -21.38 6.22 5.07
N GLU A 47 -21.75 6.73 6.25
CA GLU A 47 -21.35 8.03 6.80
C GLU A 47 -20.99 7.81 8.28
N ARG A 48 -19.77 8.14 8.68
CA ARG A 48 -19.32 8.01 10.08
C ARG A 48 -19.72 9.23 10.91
N ALA A 49 -19.53 9.13 12.23
CA ALA A 49 -19.86 10.21 13.16
C ALA A 49 -19.18 11.53 12.74
N LYS A 50 -19.93 12.64 12.79
CA LYS A 50 -19.45 13.99 12.45
C LYS A 50 -18.61 14.60 13.57
N LYS A 51 -17.55 13.90 13.97
CA LYS A 51 -16.54 14.43 14.89
C LYS A 51 -15.17 14.05 14.36
N TRP A 52 -14.28 15.03 14.29
CA TRP A 52 -12.89 14.81 13.94
C TRP A 52 -12.22 13.92 14.99
N SER A 53 -12.07 12.63 14.68
CA SER A 53 -11.41 11.64 15.53
C SER A 53 -10.43 10.78 14.74
N TYR A 54 -9.33 10.43 15.38
CA TYR A 54 -8.21 9.66 14.78
C TYR A 54 -8.62 8.32 14.20
N ASP A 55 -9.69 7.72 14.72
CA ASP A 55 -10.16 6.41 14.29
C ASP A 55 -10.80 6.43 12.90
N HIS A 56 -11.10 7.60 12.33
CA HIS A 56 -11.33 7.75 10.89
C HIS A 56 -10.07 7.38 10.14
N GLY A 57 -8.96 8.08 10.41
CA GLY A 57 -7.66 7.83 9.78
C GLY A 57 -7.22 6.38 9.87
N VAL A 58 -7.39 5.72 11.02
CA VAL A 58 -7.04 4.29 11.20
C VAL A 58 -7.79 3.38 10.23
N VAL A 59 -9.10 3.61 10.01
CA VAL A 59 -9.88 2.81 9.05
C VAL A 59 -9.48 3.16 7.62
N GLN A 60 -9.26 4.45 7.33
CA GLN A 60 -8.87 4.91 6.00
C GLN A 60 -7.50 4.38 5.58
N ASP A 61 -6.52 4.27 6.49
CA ASP A 61 -5.21 3.66 6.19
C ASP A 61 -5.40 2.21 5.65
N GLY A 62 -6.34 1.46 6.24
CA GLY A 62 -6.70 0.12 5.76
C GLY A 62 -7.36 0.14 4.39
N MET A 63 -8.33 1.03 4.17
CA MET A 63 -9.02 1.16 2.88
C MET A 63 -8.08 1.61 1.75
N ASP A 64 -7.12 2.49 2.06
CA ASP A 64 -6.11 2.97 1.13
C ASP A 64 -5.16 1.84 0.71
N ALA A 65 -4.72 1.01 1.67
CA ALA A 65 -3.91 -0.16 1.39
C ALA A 65 -4.61 -1.15 0.43
N LEU A 66 -5.94 -1.30 0.57
CA LEU A 66 -6.75 -2.13 -0.33
C LEU A 66 -6.91 -1.48 -1.71
N TRP A 67 -7.12 -0.16 -1.79
CA TRP A 67 -7.18 0.57 -3.05
C TRP A 67 -5.87 0.43 -3.83
N LYS A 68 -4.73 0.69 -3.19
CA LYS A 68 -3.39 0.54 -3.81
C LYS A 68 -3.14 -0.86 -4.35
N ARG A 69 -3.62 -1.90 -3.64
CA ARG A 69 -3.47 -3.30 -4.08
C ARG A 69 -4.41 -3.72 -5.21
N SER A 70 -5.57 -3.07 -5.35
CA SER A 70 -6.65 -3.56 -6.22
C SER A 70 -7.06 -2.62 -7.35
N GLY A 71 -6.68 -1.35 -7.31
CA GLY A 71 -7.20 -0.32 -8.22
C GLY A 71 -8.70 -0.04 -8.03
N ASN A 72 -9.34 -0.59 -7.00
CA ASN A 72 -10.78 -0.46 -6.82
C ASN A 72 -11.16 0.92 -6.24
N ALA A 73 -11.62 1.82 -7.11
CA ALA A 73 -11.95 3.20 -6.74
C ALA A 73 -13.11 3.34 -5.74
N SER A 74 -13.88 2.29 -5.46
CA SER A 74 -14.90 2.35 -4.40
C SER A 74 -14.27 2.60 -3.02
N TYR A 75 -13.06 2.09 -2.77
CA TYR A 75 -12.29 2.35 -1.56
C TYR A 75 -11.76 3.78 -1.50
N PHE A 76 -11.17 4.28 -2.60
CA PHE A 76 -10.74 5.68 -2.70
C PHE A 76 -11.90 6.65 -2.48
N LYS A 77 -13.05 6.39 -3.12
CA LYS A 77 -14.24 7.22 -2.98
C LYS A 77 -14.78 7.21 -1.55
N TYR A 78 -14.72 6.06 -0.86
CA TYR A 78 -15.07 5.98 0.55
C TYR A 78 -14.17 6.87 1.42
N ILE A 79 -12.84 6.82 1.18
CA ILE A 79 -11.85 7.67 1.88
C ILE A 79 -12.15 9.15 1.64
N GLN A 80 -12.32 9.52 0.37
CA GLN A 80 -12.54 10.90 -0.02
C GLN A 80 -13.85 11.46 0.53
N ASN A 81 -14.95 10.71 0.43
CA ASN A 81 -16.26 11.13 0.94
C ASN A 81 -16.26 11.38 2.45
N ASP A 82 -15.59 10.52 3.23
CA ASP A 82 -15.48 10.70 4.68
C ASP A 82 -14.71 11.97 5.03
N MET A 83 -13.55 12.22 4.39
CA MET A 83 -12.77 13.44 4.63
C MET A 83 -13.48 14.69 4.12
N ASP A 84 -14.18 14.63 2.99
CA ASP A 84 -14.99 15.73 2.47
C ASP A 84 -16.13 16.14 3.40
N GLY A 85 -16.59 15.23 4.28
CA GLY A 85 -17.53 15.55 5.35
C GLY A 85 -16.97 16.49 6.42
N PHE A 86 -15.65 16.63 6.53
CA PHE A 86 -14.97 17.50 7.50
C PHE A 86 -14.27 18.71 6.87
N ILE A 87 -13.81 18.59 5.62
CA ILE A 87 -12.93 19.59 5.01
C ILE A 87 -13.72 20.56 4.13
N SER A 88 -13.85 21.79 4.61
CA SER A 88 -14.44 22.90 3.85
C SER A 88 -13.60 23.29 2.63
N ALA A 89 -14.20 24.00 1.67
CA ALA A 89 -13.53 24.40 0.43
C ALA A 89 -12.27 25.28 0.66
N ASP A 90 -12.23 26.02 1.75
CA ASP A 90 -11.08 26.85 2.16
C ASP A 90 -10.00 26.06 2.91
N GLY A 91 -10.26 24.80 3.30
CA GLY A 91 -9.37 23.94 4.09
C GLY A 91 -9.67 23.93 5.60
N THR A 92 -10.75 24.58 6.06
CA THR A 92 -11.19 24.50 7.45
C THR A 92 -11.64 23.08 7.81
N ILE A 93 -11.19 22.57 8.96
CA ILE A 93 -11.54 21.24 9.49
C ILE A 93 -12.71 21.39 10.46
N ASP A 94 -13.88 20.87 10.12
CA ASP A 94 -15.07 20.91 10.99
C ASP A 94 -14.83 20.13 12.29
N THR A 95 -15.38 20.63 13.40
CA THR A 95 -15.27 20.10 14.78
C THR A 95 -13.85 19.99 15.36
N TYR A 96 -12.82 20.39 14.61
CA TYR A 96 -11.45 20.49 15.10
C TYR A 96 -11.17 21.87 15.71
N SER A 97 -10.38 21.90 16.79
CA SER A 97 -9.82 23.14 17.35
C SER A 97 -8.36 22.93 17.70
N GLN A 98 -7.52 23.83 17.18
CA GLN A 98 -6.08 23.85 17.43
C GLN A 98 -5.76 24.17 18.90
N GLU A 99 -6.65 24.89 19.61
CA GLU A 99 -6.45 25.27 21.02
C GLU A 99 -6.41 24.07 21.97
N HIS A 100 -7.01 22.95 21.57
CA HIS A 100 -6.97 21.70 22.34
C HIS A 100 -5.58 21.09 22.38
N VAL A 101 -4.75 21.35 21.36
CA VAL A 101 -3.38 20.84 21.20
C VAL A 101 -3.32 19.35 21.60
N ASN A 102 -4.13 18.57 20.89
CA ASN A 102 -4.38 17.16 21.13
C ASN A 102 -3.73 16.35 20.00
N ILE A 103 -2.77 15.49 20.34
CA ILE A 103 -2.03 14.72 19.33
C ILE A 103 -2.96 13.76 18.56
N ASP A 104 -4.06 13.29 19.16
CA ASP A 104 -5.03 12.41 18.48
C ASP A 104 -5.63 13.09 17.25
N ASN A 105 -5.81 14.41 17.29
CA ASN A 105 -6.41 15.15 16.17
C ASN A 105 -5.49 15.18 14.94
N VAL A 106 -4.21 14.79 15.07
CA VAL A 106 -3.22 14.87 14.01
C VAL A 106 -3.26 13.65 13.09
N LYS A 107 -3.71 12.48 13.59
CA LYS A 107 -3.60 11.21 12.86
C LYS A 107 -4.22 11.23 11.46
N ASN A 108 -5.38 11.87 11.31
CA ASN A 108 -6.08 11.96 10.03
C ASN A 108 -5.32 12.81 8.99
N GLY A 109 -4.27 13.54 9.39
CA GLY A 109 -3.42 14.31 8.50
C GLY A 109 -2.73 13.48 7.43
N THR A 110 -2.38 12.22 7.69
CA THR A 110 -1.81 11.33 6.65
C THR A 110 -2.79 11.12 5.50
N VAL A 111 -4.07 10.92 5.82
CA VAL A 111 -5.15 10.76 4.83
C VAL A 111 -5.32 12.04 4.00
N LEU A 112 -5.24 13.21 4.63
CA LEU A 112 -5.31 14.50 3.93
C LEU A 112 -4.12 14.69 2.97
N LEU A 113 -2.92 14.28 3.37
CA LEU A 113 -1.74 14.33 2.51
C LEU A 113 -1.84 13.38 1.32
N ASP A 114 -2.32 12.16 1.52
CA ASP A 114 -2.58 11.22 0.42
C ASP A 114 -3.62 11.79 -0.56
N LEU A 115 -4.77 12.26 -0.06
CA LEU A 115 -5.79 12.90 -0.90
C LEU A 115 -5.21 14.10 -1.66
N TYR A 116 -4.36 14.91 -1.03
CA TYR A 116 -3.68 16.01 -1.71
C TYR A 116 -2.75 15.52 -2.83
N LYS A 117 -1.84 14.58 -2.54
CA LYS A 117 -0.88 14.05 -3.53
C LYS A 117 -1.56 13.37 -4.71
N ILE A 118 -2.72 12.74 -4.48
CA ILE A 118 -3.49 11.99 -5.48
C ILE A 118 -4.40 12.90 -6.32
N THR A 119 -5.00 13.94 -5.71
CA THR A 119 -6.03 14.77 -6.37
C THR A 119 -5.56 16.17 -6.75
N GLY A 120 -4.46 16.65 -6.15
CA GLY A 120 -4.00 18.03 -6.27
C GLY A 120 -4.89 19.08 -5.58
N GLN A 121 -5.97 18.67 -4.90
CA GLN A 121 -6.91 19.61 -4.29
C GLN A 121 -6.31 20.31 -3.08
N GLN A 122 -6.16 21.63 -3.19
CA GLN A 122 -5.48 22.47 -2.18
C GLN A 122 -6.17 22.50 -0.81
N LYS A 123 -7.48 22.24 -0.74
CA LYS A 123 -8.21 22.20 0.54
C LYS A 123 -7.62 21.17 1.51
N TYR A 124 -7.18 20.01 1.01
CA TYR A 124 -6.57 18.97 1.84
C TYR A 124 -5.18 19.39 2.34
N PHE A 125 -4.37 20.01 1.48
CA PHE A 125 -3.05 20.50 1.88
C PHE A 125 -3.16 21.61 2.94
N LYS A 126 -4.12 22.54 2.79
CA LYS A 126 -4.39 23.58 3.79
C LYS A 126 -4.84 22.99 5.12
N ALA A 127 -5.75 22.02 5.10
CA ALA A 127 -6.19 21.30 6.29
C ALA A 127 -5.00 20.58 6.98
N ALA A 128 -4.20 19.84 6.21
CA ALA A 128 -2.98 19.20 6.71
C ALA A 128 -2.00 20.23 7.30
N THR A 129 -1.84 21.39 6.66
CA THR A 129 -0.98 22.48 7.16
C THR A 129 -1.44 22.97 8.53
N THR A 130 -2.74 23.08 8.77
CA THR A 130 -3.28 23.43 10.11
C THR A 130 -2.88 22.42 11.19
N LEU A 131 -2.86 21.12 10.86
CA LEU A 131 -2.39 20.07 11.79
C LEU A 131 -0.87 20.13 12.00
N TRP A 132 -0.10 20.43 10.95
CA TRP A 132 1.33 20.68 11.05
C TRP A 132 1.65 21.89 11.95
N GLU A 133 0.91 22.99 11.82
CA GLU A 133 1.07 24.15 12.72
C GLU A 133 0.73 23.80 14.18
N GLN A 134 -0.22 22.87 14.44
CA GLN A 134 -0.45 22.35 15.79
C GLN A 134 0.81 21.68 16.36
N LEU A 135 1.52 20.85 15.58
CA LEU A 135 2.73 20.16 16.05
C LEU A 135 3.84 21.14 16.49
N LYS A 136 3.93 22.31 15.86
CA LYS A 136 4.91 23.34 16.25
C LYS A 136 4.64 23.92 17.63
N ILE A 137 3.37 24.01 18.02
CA ILE A 137 2.94 24.55 19.34
C ILE A 137 2.60 23.44 20.35
N GLN A 138 2.75 22.17 19.98
CA GLN A 138 2.51 21.04 20.86
C GLN A 138 3.46 21.13 22.06
N PRO A 139 2.95 21.20 23.31
CA PRO A 139 3.81 21.29 24.48
C PRO A 139 4.62 20.01 24.62
N ARG A 140 5.80 20.13 25.22
CA ARG A 140 6.80 19.06 25.27
C ARG A 140 7.27 18.79 26.67
N THR A 141 7.68 17.55 26.93
CA THR A 141 8.49 17.20 28.10
C THR A 141 9.82 17.95 28.06
N LYS A 142 10.56 18.00 29.17
CA LYS A 142 11.91 18.57 29.21
C LYS A 142 12.85 17.88 28.24
N GLN A 143 12.68 16.56 28.05
CA GLN A 143 13.44 15.81 27.05
C GLN A 143 13.07 16.15 25.61
N GLY A 144 11.85 16.64 25.36
CA GLY A 144 11.42 17.13 24.04
C GLY A 144 10.30 16.32 23.39
N SER A 145 9.81 15.25 24.02
CA SER A 145 8.66 14.49 23.52
C SER A 145 7.37 15.29 23.62
N PHE A 146 6.51 15.16 22.62
CA PHE A 146 5.18 15.77 22.66
C PHE A 146 4.39 15.27 23.86
N TRP A 147 3.76 16.19 24.60
CA TRP A 147 2.68 15.83 25.51
C TRP A 147 1.55 15.22 24.69
N HIS A 148 0.87 14.23 25.24
CA HIS A 148 -0.24 13.58 24.57
C HIS A 148 -1.36 14.59 24.26
N LYS A 149 -1.71 15.44 25.25
CA LYS A 149 -2.68 16.54 25.09
C LYS A 149 -2.30 17.70 26.01
N LYS A 150 -2.75 18.91 25.69
CA LYS A 150 -2.65 20.07 26.60
C LYS A 150 -3.20 19.79 28.00
N ILE A 151 -4.27 18.98 28.09
CA ILE A 151 -4.90 18.58 29.35
C ILE A 151 -4.17 17.46 30.11
N TYR A 152 -3.13 16.87 29.52
CA TYR A 152 -2.29 15.82 30.11
C TYR A 152 -0.84 16.33 30.18
N PRO A 153 -0.55 17.28 31.09
CA PRO A 153 0.76 17.90 31.15
C PRO A 153 1.85 16.90 31.51
N ASN A 154 3.00 17.01 30.84
CA ASN A 154 4.20 16.18 31.01
C ASN A 154 4.00 14.68 30.69
N GLN A 155 2.86 14.30 30.13
CA GLN A 155 2.53 12.91 29.85
C GLN A 155 2.77 12.54 28.40
N VAL A 156 3.50 11.46 28.17
CA VAL A 156 3.70 10.84 26.85
C VAL A 156 3.08 9.45 26.88
N TRP A 157 2.15 9.19 25.96
CA TRP A 157 1.52 7.87 25.79
C TRP A 157 1.98 7.28 24.47
N LEU A 158 2.18 5.96 24.42
CA LEU A 158 2.63 5.26 23.22
C LEU A 158 1.70 5.52 22.01
N ASP A 159 0.41 5.66 22.26
CA ASP A 159 -0.63 6.02 21.30
C ASP A 159 -0.24 7.25 20.49
N GLY A 160 0.26 8.30 21.17
CA GLY A 160 0.59 9.59 20.56
C GLY A 160 1.67 9.50 19.48
N LEU A 161 2.51 8.46 19.49
CA LEU A 161 3.53 8.24 18.47
C LEU A 161 2.88 7.87 17.14
N TYR A 162 1.84 7.03 17.15
CA TYR A 162 1.09 6.72 15.93
C TYR A 162 0.26 7.91 15.44
N MET A 163 -0.28 8.70 16.37
CA MET A 163 -1.12 9.83 15.99
C MET A 163 -0.32 10.97 15.37
N GLY A 164 0.91 11.21 15.84
CA GLY A 164 1.73 12.34 15.41
C GLY A 164 2.83 12.00 14.39
N GLN A 165 3.63 10.96 14.66
CA GLN A 165 4.93 10.79 13.98
C GLN A 165 4.83 10.42 12.49
N PRO A 166 3.92 9.53 12.04
CA PRO A 166 3.74 9.24 10.63
C PRO A 166 3.38 10.49 9.81
N PHE A 167 2.41 11.27 10.29
CA PHE A 167 2.05 12.55 9.67
C PHE A 167 3.20 13.56 9.70
N TYR A 168 3.90 13.66 10.84
CA TYR A 168 5.00 14.59 10.99
C TYR A 168 6.12 14.30 9.98
N ALA A 169 6.47 13.02 9.80
CA ALA A 169 7.47 12.59 8.81
C ALA A 169 7.02 12.82 7.37
N GLU A 170 5.77 12.49 7.04
CA GLU A 170 5.23 12.65 5.70
C GLU A 170 5.14 14.14 5.30
N TYR A 171 4.62 14.99 6.18
CA TYR A 171 4.56 16.43 5.93
C TYR A 171 5.96 17.03 5.82
N ALA A 172 6.89 16.64 6.71
CA ALA A 172 8.28 17.09 6.66
C ALA A 172 8.99 16.69 5.35
N ALA A 173 8.78 15.46 4.88
CA ALA A 173 9.30 15.00 3.59
C ALA A 173 8.72 15.84 2.44
N LEU A 174 7.41 16.09 2.45
CA LEU A 174 6.69 16.84 1.43
C LEU A 174 7.19 18.29 1.31
N ILE A 175 7.55 18.95 2.40
CA ILE A 175 8.06 20.33 2.40
C ILE A 175 9.60 20.43 2.43
N GLY A 176 10.31 19.30 2.44
CA GLY A 176 11.78 19.27 2.51
C GLY A 176 12.38 19.70 3.85
N ASN A 177 11.64 19.60 4.97
CA ASN A 177 12.13 19.94 6.30
C ASN A 177 13.00 18.81 6.89
N LYS A 178 14.31 18.93 6.71
CA LYS A 178 15.28 17.92 7.17
C LYS A 178 15.41 17.86 8.71
N GLU A 179 15.27 18.98 9.39
CA GLU A 179 15.46 19.08 10.85
C GLU A 179 14.38 18.32 11.63
N ALA A 180 13.17 18.23 11.07
CA ALA A 180 12.07 17.47 11.68
C ALA A 180 12.41 15.99 11.90
N PHE A 181 13.25 15.38 11.06
CA PHE A 181 13.60 13.95 11.19
C PHE A 181 14.46 13.64 12.41
N ASP A 182 15.24 14.61 12.89
CA ASP A 182 15.98 14.47 14.14
C ASP A 182 15.03 14.49 15.35
N ASP A 183 14.03 15.37 15.34
CA ASP A 183 12.98 15.44 16.37
C ASP A 183 12.16 14.15 16.38
N ILE A 184 11.66 13.71 15.22
CA ILE A 184 10.89 12.47 15.06
C ILE A 184 11.65 11.27 15.66
N ALA A 185 12.90 11.06 15.23
CA ALA A 185 13.70 9.94 15.71
C ALA A 185 13.98 10.03 17.22
N ASN A 186 14.28 11.22 17.73
CA ASN A 186 14.50 11.43 19.15
C ASN A 186 13.28 11.08 19.99
N GLN A 187 12.07 11.41 19.54
CA GLN A 187 10.86 11.08 20.29
C GLN A 187 10.64 9.57 20.40
N PHE A 188 10.89 8.77 19.35
CA PHE A 188 10.91 7.31 19.47
C PHE A 188 11.98 6.82 20.46
N ILE A 189 13.20 7.34 20.35
CA ILE A 189 14.32 6.94 21.20
C ILE A 189 14.02 7.23 22.68
N TRP A 190 13.58 8.45 23.02
CA TRP A 190 13.28 8.84 24.40
C TRP A 190 12.07 8.08 24.95
N VAL A 191 11.03 7.88 24.15
CA VAL A 191 9.87 7.11 24.59
C VAL A 191 10.26 5.67 24.89
N GLU A 192 11.05 5.01 24.03
CA GLU A 192 11.57 3.68 24.34
C GLU A 192 12.40 3.69 25.63
N GLN A 193 13.34 4.63 25.77
CA GLN A 193 14.21 4.72 26.95
C GLN A 193 13.45 4.86 28.26
N ASN A 194 12.38 5.65 28.28
CA ASN A 194 11.62 5.91 29.50
C ASN A 194 10.56 4.84 29.77
N THR A 195 9.95 4.24 28.73
CA THR A 195 8.79 3.34 28.90
C THR A 195 9.12 1.86 28.85
N ARG A 196 10.31 1.48 28.38
CA ARG A 196 10.67 0.06 28.22
C ARG A 196 11.03 -0.58 29.55
N ASP A 197 10.32 -1.65 29.90
CA ASP A 197 10.74 -2.58 30.94
C ASP A 197 11.99 -3.34 30.48
N THR A 198 13.10 -3.15 31.18
CA THR A 198 14.37 -3.80 30.86
C THR A 198 14.34 -5.33 30.95
N ARG A 199 13.41 -5.91 31.72
CA ARG A 199 13.27 -7.36 31.87
C ARG A 199 12.55 -8.00 30.70
N THR A 200 11.36 -7.51 30.38
CA THR A 200 10.50 -8.12 29.34
C THR A 200 10.74 -7.53 27.95
N GLY A 201 11.29 -6.31 27.88
CA GLY A 201 11.41 -5.52 26.65
C GLY A 201 10.11 -4.89 26.18
N LEU A 202 9.01 -5.06 26.92
CA LEU A 202 7.72 -4.44 26.67
C LEU A 202 7.72 -2.97 27.12
N LEU A 203 6.83 -2.15 26.57
CA LEU A 203 6.71 -0.73 26.89
C LEU A 203 5.40 -0.45 27.64
N TYR A 204 5.47 0.27 28.75
CA TYR A 204 4.30 0.71 29.51
C TYR A 204 3.45 1.70 28.70
N HIS A 205 2.14 1.73 28.95
CA HIS A 205 1.18 2.58 28.21
C HIS A 205 1.59 4.05 28.21
N GLY A 206 1.85 4.60 29.40
CA GLY A 206 2.12 6.03 29.57
C GLY A 206 3.28 6.30 30.53
N TRP A 207 3.89 7.45 30.33
CA TRP A 207 4.94 8.01 31.17
C TRP A 207 4.63 9.47 31.48
N ASP A 208 4.59 9.82 32.76
CA ASP A 208 4.54 11.21 33.25
C ASP A 208 5.94 11.62 33.72
N GLU A 209 6.61 12.50 32.97
CA GLU A 209 7.94 13.00 33.32
C GLU A 209 7.94 13.74 34.67
N SER A 210 6.81 14.37 35.04
CA SER A 210 6.65 15.09 36.30
C SER A 210 6.36 14.17 37.49
N LYS A 211 5.88 12.95 37.24
CA LYS A 211 5.49 11.96 38.25
C LYS A 211 4.42 12.47 39.22
N THR A 212 3.54 13.34 38.75
CA THR A 212 2.49 13.98 39.57
C THR A 212 1.12 13.35 39.37
N GLU A 213 0.88 12.69 38.24
CA GLU A 213 -0.34 11.89 38.04
C GLU A 213 -0.43 10.73 39.04
N ARG A 214 -1.64 10.44 39.54
CA ARG A 214 -1.81 9.42 40.60
C ARG A 214 -1.60 7.99 40.11
N TRP A 215 -1.67 7.77 38.79
CA TRP A 215 -1.38 6.48 38.17
C TRP A 215 0.12 6.25 37.96
N ALA A 216 0.93 7.32 38.02
CA ALA A 216 2.34 7.28 37.70
C ALA A 216 3.15 6.73 38.89
N ASP A 217 4.04 5.78 38.61
CA ASP A 217 4.98 5.29 39.62
C ASP A 217 5.88 6.45 40.11
N PRO A 218 6.03 6.68 41.42
CA PRO A 218 6.73 7.85 41.95
C PRO A 218 8.22 7.87 41.64
N LYS A 219 8.83 6.74 41.24
CA LYS A 219 10.26 6.67 40.89
C LYS A 219 10.49 6.85 39.39
N THR A 220 9.67 6.21 38.58
CA THR A 220 9.87 6.09 37.13
C THR A 220 8.93 6.97 36.31
N GLY A 221 7.76 7.33 36.86
CA GLY A 221 6.68 8.04 36.16
C GLY A 221 5.80 7.14 35.30
N LEU A 222 6.00 5.82 35.35
CA LEU A 222 5.34 4.87 34.45
C LEU A 222 3.94 4.48 34.92
N SER A 223 3.07 4.19 33.96
CA SER A 223 1.76 3.58 34.22
C SER A 223 1.89 2.15 34.76
N PRO A 224 0.89 1.62 35.48
CA PRO A 224 1.05 0.34 36.18
C PRO A 224 1.16 -0.90 35.27
N HIS A 225 0.61 -0.87 34.06
CA HIS A 225 0.51 -2.03 33.17
C HIS A 225 0.92 -1.77 31.73
N ILE A 226 1.24 -2.86 31.04
CA ILE A 226 1.61 -2.88 29.63
C ILE A 226 0.38 -3.27 28.82
N TRP A 227 -0.30 -2.24 28.32
CA TRP A 227 -1.47 -2.39 27.48
C TRP A 227 -1.09 -2.71 26.03
N ALA A 228 -1.66 -3.78 25.48
CA ALA A 228 -1.29 -4.33 24.19
C ALA A 228 -1.52 -3.36 23.03
N ARG A 229 -2.65 -2.62 23.02
CA ARG A 229 -2.92 -1.68 21.93
C ARG A 229 -1.98 -0.47 21.94
N ALA A 230 -1.57 0.03 23.10
CA ALA A 230 -0.55 1.09 23.17
C ALA A 230 0.77 0.63 22.52
N MET A 231 1.22 -0.59 22.84
CA MET A 231 2.36 -1.23 22.17
C MET A 231 2.13 -1.43 20.67
N GLY A 232 0.91 -1.79 20.27
CA GLY A 232 0.50 -1.91 18.87
C GLY A 232 0.64 -0.61 18.10
N TRP A 233 0.17 0.51 18.67
CA TRP A 233 0.35 1.84 18.09
C TRP A 233 1.80 2.21 17.92
N TYR A 234 2.64 1.96 18.92
CA TYR A 234 4.06 2.22 18.82
C TYR A 234 4.73 1.40 17.70
N ALA A 235 4.34 0.13 17.55
CA ALA A 235 4.83 -0.74 16.47
C ALA A 235 4.43 -0.22 15.09
N MET A 236 3.16 0.17 14.93
CA MET A 236 2.67 0.77 13.68
C MET A 236 3.37 2.10 13.38
N ALA A 237 3.53 2.96 14.38
CA ALA A 237 4.17 4.26 14.24
C ALA A 237 5.60 4.12 13.69
N LEU A 238 6.37 3.14 14.15
CA LEU A 238 7.72 2.86 13.65
C LEU A 238 7.71 2.52 12.15
N VAL A 239 6.86 1.57 11.71
CA VAL A 239 6.85 1.14 10.32
C VAL A 239 6.28 2.18 9.36
N GLU A 240 5.24 2.93 9.78
CA GLU A 240 4.66 4.02 8.98
C GLU A 240 5.63 5.21 8.86
N THR A 241 6.28 5.58 9.95
CA THR A 241 7.24 6.70 9.92
C THR A 241 8.41 6.39 8.99
N LEU A 242 8.89 5.13 8.97
CA LEU A 242 10.00 4.70 8.14
C LEU A 242 9.74 4.77 6.62
N ASP A 243 8.48 4.86 6.18
CA ASP A 243 8.13 5.01 4.76
C ASP A 243 8.58 6.37 4.21
N ASN A 244 8.48 7.43 5.03
CA ASN A 244 8.89 8.79 4.67
C ASN A 244 10.22 9.23 5.34
N PHE A 245 10.83 8.36 6.16
CA PHE A 245 12.09 8.66 6.83
C PHE A 245 13.30 8.53 5.89
N PRO A 246 14.19 9.55 5.78
CA PRO A 246 15.28 9.51 4.81
C PRO A 246 16.22 8.32 5.04
N LYS A 247 16.44 7.52 3.97
CA LYS A 247 17.26 6.29 4.02
C LYS A 247 18.68 6.51 4.52
N THR A 248 19.23 7.71 4.33
CA THR A 248 20.59 8.11 4.73
C THR A 248 20.67 8.79 6.09
N HIS A 249 19.54 9.00 6.78
CA HIS A 249 19.53 9.72 8.05
C HIS A 249 20.25 8.90 9.16
N PRO A 250 21.17 9.50 9.95
CA PRO A 250 21.99 8.77 10.91
C PRO A 250 21.20 7.95 11.95
N LYS A 251 20.05 8.47 12.40
CA LYS A 251 19.19 7.81 13.41
C LYS A 251 18.24 6.75 12.83
N ARG A 252 18.17 6.56 11.51
CA ARG A 252 17.25 5.59 10.89
C ARG A 252 17.52 4.17 11.37
N GLN A 253 18.79 3.81 11.49
CA GLN A 253 19.17 2.48 11.96
C GLN A 253 18.73 2.26 13.40
N GLU A 254 18.75 3.29 14.25
CA GLU A 254 18.28 3.14 15.63
C GLU A 254 16.77 2.93 15.71
N MET A 255 15.98 3.62 14.88
CA MET A 255 14.53 3.33 14.77
C MET A 255 14.26 1.87 14.36
N ILE A 256 15.07 1.34 13.43
CA ILE A 256 14.99 -0.08 13.03
C ILE A 256 15.41 -1.00 14.18
N ASN A 257 16.43 -0.63 14.96
CA ASN A 257 16.86 -1.41 16.12
C ASN A 257 15.75 -1.44 17.20
N ILE A 258 15.08 -0.32 17.46
CA ILE A 258 13.90 -0.23 18.34
C ILE A 258 12.81 -1.18 17.85
N LEU A 259 12.48 -1.16 16.55
CA LEU A 259 11.50 -2.08 15.96
C LEU A 259 11.89 -3.55 16.17
N ASN A 260 13.17 -3.90 16.01
CA ASN A 260 13.67 -5.26 16.25
C ASN A 260 13.53 -5.68 17.72
N ARG A 261 13.83 -4.79 18.67
CA ARG A 261 13.65 -5.05 20.11
C ARG A 261 12.17 -5.22 20.47
N LEU A 262 11.30 -4.38 19.92
CA LEU A 262 9.86 -4.49 20.09
C LEU A 262 9.34 -5.81 19.51
N ALA A 263 9.73 -6.17 18.29
CA ALA A 263 9.29 -7.41 17.64
C ALA A 263 9.70 -8.65 18.45
N ALA A 264 10.88 -8.63 19.08
CA ALA A 264 11.32 -9.68 19.99
C ALA A 264 10.42 -9.77 21.24
N ALA A 265 10.08 -8.64 21.87
CA ALA A 265 9.20 -8.60 23.02
C ALA A 265 7.77 -9.09 22.68
N VAL A 266 7.22 -8.65 21.55
CA VAL A 266 5.92 -9.09 21.02
C VAL A 266 5.92 -10.59 20.73
N LYS A 267 6.98 -11.11 20.09
CA LYS A 267 7.12 -12.56 19.87
C LYS A 267 7.09 -13.35 21.18
N ASN A 268 7.76 -12.86 22.22
CA ASN A 268 7.86 -13.55 23.49
C ASN A 268 6.55 -13.58 24.29
N THR A 269 5.61 -12.67 24.01
CA THR A 269 4.28 -12.62 24.65
C THR A 269 3.17 -13.25 23.81
N GLN A 270 3.47 -13.73 22.60
CA GLN A 270 2.49 -14.37 21.73
C GLN A 270 1.95 -15.65 22.37
N ASN A 271 0.62 -15.80 22.45
CA ASN A 271 0.03 -17.01 23.00
C ASN A 271 0.37 -18.22 22.14
N ASN A 272 0.88 -19.28 22.77
CA ASN A 272 1.37 -20.44 22.02
C ASN A 272 0.26 -21.25 21.34
N LYS A 273 -0.96 -21.26 21.91
CA LYS A 273 -2.10 -22.05 21.43
C LYS A 273 -2.89 -21.30 20.37
N THR A 274 -3.27 -20.06 20.64
CA THR A 274 -4.14 -19.26 19.78
C THR A 274 -3.36 -18.42 18.77
N GLY A 275 -2.10 -18.08 19.08
CA GLY A 275 -1.27 -17.23 18.22
C GLY A 275 -1.52 -15.72 18.37
N VAL A 276 -2.54 -15.31 19.14
CA VAL A 276 -2.89 -13.91 19.39
C VAL A 276 -2.33 -13.43 20.74
N TRP A 277 -2.57 -12.16 21.07
CA TRP A 277 -2.06 -11.52 22.28
C TRP A 277 -3.17 -11.14 23.25
N TYR A 278 -2.85 -11.14 24.53
CA TYR A 278 -3.73 -10.65 25.59
C TYR A 278 -3.77 -9.11 25.63
N ASP A 279 -4.84 -8.53 26.17
CA ASP A 279 -4.96 -7.07 26.36
C ASP A 279 -3.89 -6.51 27.31
N ILE A 280 -3.61 -7.20 28.41
CA ILE A 280 -2.49 -6.89 29.31
C ILE A 280 -1.37 -7.90 29.11
N LEU A 281 -0.28 -7.47 28.47
CA LEU A 281 0.79 -8.35 27.96
C LEU A 281 1.64 -8.97 29.06
N ASP A 282 1.82 -8.26 30.19
CA ASP A 282 2.63 -8.71 31.32
C ASP A 282 1.86 -9.62 32.30
N GLN A 283 0.54 -9.78 32.11
CA GLN A 283 -0.32 -10.57 33.01
C GLN A 283 -1.23 -11.57 32.26
N PRO A 284 -0.68 -12.43 31.39
CA PRO A 284 -1.47 -13.31 30.51
C PRO A 284 -2.31 -14.36 31.27
N ASN A 285 -1.92 -14.69 32.51
CA ASN A 285 -2.60 -15.70 33.34
C ASN A 285 -3.51 -15.08 34.41
N ARG A 286 -3.62 -13.75 34.50
CA ARG A 286 -4.49 -13.11 35.50
C ARG A 286 -5.94 -13.25 35.06
N LYS A 287 -6.81 -13.61 36.01
CA LYS A 287 -8.25 -13.81 35.77
C LYS A 287 -8.86 -12.54 35.17
N GLY A 288 -9.67 -12.70 34.13
CA GLY A 288 -10.36 -11.60 33.44
C GLY A 288 -9.64 -11.08 32.21
N ASN A 289 -8.33 -11.34 32.06
CA ASN A 289 -7.60 -10.98 30.85
C ASN A 289 -8.16 -11.76 29.66
N TYR A 290 -8.10 -11.15 28.48
CA TYR A 290 -8.72 -11.66 27.27
C TYR A 290 -7.81 -11.41 26.06
N PHE A 291 -8.00 -12.21 25.00
CA PHE A 291 -7.33 -11.95 23.74
C PHE A 291 -7.92 -10.72 23.06
N GLU A 292 -7.08 -9.78 22.67
CA GLU A 292 -7.50 -8.49 22.16
C GLU A 292 -7.16 -8.37 20.66
N SER A 293 -8.19 -8.05 19.87
CA SER A 293 -8.12 -8.18 18.41
C SER A 293 -7.38 -7.02 17.75
N SER A 294 -7.50 -5.80 18.27
CA SER A 294 -6.84 -4.63 17.67
C SER A 294 -5.32 -4.73 17.77
N ALA A 295 -4.78 -4.95 18.96
CA ALA A 295 -3.35 -5.13 19.20
C ALA A 295 -2.79 -6.32 18.41
N SER A 296 -3.52 -7.44 18.36
CA SER A 296 -3.12 -8.59 17.54
C SER A 296 -3.00 -8.22 16.06
N GLY A 297 -3.97 -7.47 15.51
CA GLY A 297 -3.90 -6.92 14.15
C GLY A 297 -2.69 -6.00 13.96
N MET A 298 -2.46 -5.06 14.88
CA MET A 298 -1.34 -4.12 14.82
C MET A 298 0.03 -4.83 14.84
N PHE A 299 0.19 -5.86 15.66
CA PHE A 299 1.42 -6.64 15.71
C PHE A 299 1.64 -7.45 14.44
N VAL A 300 0.59 -8.11 13.91
CA VAL A 300 0.67 -8.82 12.62
C VAL A 300 1.06 -7.85 11.52
N TYR A 301 0.40 -6.69 11.44
CA TYR A 301 0.69 -5.66 10.45
C TYR A 301 2.14 -5.17 10.52
N ALA A 302 2.58 -4.68 11.69
CA ALA A 302 3.91 -4.10 11.85
C ALA A 302 5.02 -5.13 11.60
N ILE A 303 4.83 -6.39 12.03
CA ILE A 303 5.82 -7.45 11.79
C ILE A 303 5.83 -7.85 10.30
N ALA A 304 4.66 -8.03 9.67
CA ALA A 304 4.59 -8.41 8.26
C ALA A 304 5.19 -7.33 7.35
N LYS A 305 4.79 -6.06 7.53
CA LYS A 305 5.35 -4.91 6.82
C LYS A 305 6.85 -4.76 7.09
N GLY A 306 7.27 -4.89 8.35
CA GLY A 306 8.67 -4.84 8.75
C GLY A 306 9.53 -5.91 8.06
N VAL A 307 9.01 -7.13 7.88
CA VAL A 307 9.69 -8.18 7.11
C VAL A 307 9.70 -7.84 5.61
N ARG A 308 8.56 -7.44 5.04
CA ARG A 308 8.44 -7.11 3.61
C ARG A 308 9.40 -6.00 3.18
N LEU A 309 9.57 -4.98 4.01
CA LEU A 309 10.47 -3.84 3.76
C LEU A 309 11.91 -4.07 4.23
N GLY A 310 12.20 -5.25 4.81
CA GLY A 310 13.55 -5.63 5.26
C GLY A 310 14.03 -4.92 6.53
N TYR A 311 13.13 -4.36 7.33
CA TYR A 311 13.43 -3.79 8.65
C TYR A 311 13.57 -4.88 9.71
N LEU A 312 12.87 -6.00 9.52
CA LEU A 312 12.94 -7.20 10.37
C LEU A 312 13.50 -8.39 9.57
N PRO A 313 14.23 -9.31 10.22
CA PRO A 313 14.65 -10.56 9.60
C PRO A 313 13.46 -11.40 9.11
N ALA A 314 13.59 -12.07 7.97
CA ALA A 314 12.54 -12.91 7.39
C ALA A 314 12.00 -13.99 8.35
N SER A 315 12.82 -14.44 9.31
CA SER A 315 12.40 -15.39 10.36
C SER A 315 11.25 -14.89 11.24
N TYR A 316 11.02 -13.58 11.32
CA TYR A 316 9.89 -13.02 12.08
C TYR A 316 8.55 -13.21 11.37
N PHE A 317 8.52 -13.53 10.08
CA PHE A 317 7.27 -13.76 9.36
C PHE A 317 6.42 -14.88 9.98
N VAL A 318 7.05 -15.86 10.63
CA VAL A 318 6.33 -16.93 11.36
C VAL A 318 5.45 -16.38 12.48
N VAL A 319 5.85 -15.27 13.12
CA VAL A 319 5.09 -14.61 14.19
C VAL A 319 3.85 -13.95 13.60
N ALA A 320 4.00 -13.20 12.50
CA ALA A 320 2.89 -12.58 11.78
C ALA A 320 1.92 -13.63 11.21
N SER A 321 2.44 -14.68 10.58
CA SER A 321 1.63 -15.78 10.03
C SER A 321 0.84 -16.52 11.11
N LYS A 322 1.47 -16.84 12.25
CA LYS A 322 0.78 -17.44 13.39
C LYS A 322 -0.27 -16.51 13.98
N GLY A 323 0.05 -15.23 14.11
CA GLY A 323 -0.88 -14.20 14.59
C GLY A 323 -2.08 -14.03 13.68
N TYR A 324 -1.87 -13.97 12.37
CA TYR A 324 -2.95 -13.81 11.40
C TYR A 324 -3.90 -15.01 11.41
N LYS A 325 -3.36 -16.23 11.44
CA LYS A 325 -4.18 -17.44 11.62
C LYS A 325 -4.98 -17.40 12.91
N GLY A 326 -4.37 -16.95 14.01
CA GLY A 326 -5.05 -16.76 15.28
C GLY A 326 -6.19 -15.74 15.20
N ILE A 327 -5.96 -14.59 14.54
CA ILE A 327 -7.00 -13.57 14.33
C ILE A 327 -8.21 -14.15 13.58
N GLN A 328 -7.95 -14.92 12.52
CA GLN A 328 -9.01 -15.58 11.74
C GLN A 328 -9.84 -16.56 12.59
N GLN A 329 -9.23 -17.22 13.56
CA GLN A 329 -9.89 -18.22 14.40
C GLN A 329 -10.60 -17.61 15.60
N GLU A 330 -9.99 -16.62 16.24
CA GLU A 330 -10.47 -16.05 17.51
C GLU A 330 -11.45 -14.90 17.30
N PHE A 331 -11.29 -14.11 16.23
CA PHE A 331 -11.96 -12.80 16.11
C PHE A 331 -12.83 -12.63 14.87
N VAL A 332 -12.58 -13.37 13.79
CA VAL A 332 -13.35 -13.23 12.55
C VAL A 332 -14.61 -14.10 12.61
N GLU A 333 -15.78 -13.49 12.37
CA GLU A 333 -17.06 -14.18 12.30
C GLU A 333 -17.74 -13.88 10.96
N GLN A 334 -18.31 -14.90 10.31
CA GLN A 334 -19.07 -14.68 9.08
C GLN A 334 -20.35 -13.88 9.41
N ARG A 335 -20.56 -12.76 8.71
CA ARG A 335 -21.76 -11.92 8.86
C ARG A 335 -22.81 -12.24 7.81
N ALA A 336 -22.39 -12.29 6.54
CA ALA A 336 -23.20 -12.62 5.37
C ALA A 336 -22.26 -13.06 4.23
N GLU A 337 -22.78 -13.48 3.07
CA GLU A 337 -21.92 -13.81 1.93
C GLU A 337 -21.00 -12.63 1.57
N GLY A 338 -19.68 -12.89 1.58
CA GLY A 338 -18.66 -11.88 1.29
C GLY A 338 -18.53 -10.76 2.33
N LYS A 339 -19.03 -10.96 3.56
CA LYS A 339 -18.97 -9.99 4.67
C LYS A 339 -18.65 -10.68 6.00
N ILE A 340 -17.78 -10.06 6.80
CA ILE A 340 -17.35 -10.58 8.11
C ILE A 340 -17.46 -9.51 9.20
N ASN A 341 -17.59 -9.96 10.45
CA ASN A 341 -17.40 -9.14 11.64
C ASN A 341 -16.03 -9.44 12.27
N LEU A 342 -15.49 -8.46 12.99
CA LEU A 342 -14.32 -8.60 13.86
C LEU A 342 -14.75 -8.34 15.30
N LYS A 343 -14.76 -9.37 16.15
CA LYS A 343 -15.03 -9.23 17.59
C LYS A 343 -13.74 -9.00 18.40
N GLY A 344 -13.88 -8.79 19.70
CA GLY A 344 -12.76 -8.82 20.63
C GLY A 344 -11.94 -7.53 20.70
N THR A 345 -12.49 -6.40 20.22
CA THR A 345 -11.78 -5.11 20.27
C THR A 345 -12.20 -4.33 21.51
N VAL A 346 -11.24 -3.88 22.33
CA VAL A 346 -11.57 -2.95 23.43
C VAL A 346 -11.87 -1.54 22.91
N SER A 347 -12.97 -0.93 23.34
CA SER A 347 -13.45 0.34 22.76
C SER A 347 -12.55 1.53 23.06
N VAL A 348 -12.03 1.59 24.29
CA VAL A 348 -11.15 2.68 24.74
C VAL A 348 -10.38 2.22 25.97
N SER A 349 -9.17 2.74 26.14
CA SER A 349 -8.49 2.76 27.43
C SER A 349 -7.63 4.02 27.48
N GLY A 350 -7.38 4.56 28.66
CA GLY A 350 -6.51 5.71 28.84
C GLY A 350 -6.19 5.96 30.30
N LEU A 351 -5.43 7.01 30.59
CA LEU A 351 -4.94 7.31 31.93
C LEU A 351 -5.46 8.67 32.41
N GLY A 352 -5.64 8.82 33.72
CA GLY A 352 -6.11 10.06 34.36
C GLY A 352 -7.50 10.50 33.90
N GLY A 353 -7.72 11.82 33.82
CA GLY A 353 -8.97 12.41 33.34
C GLY A 353 -10.14 12.37 34.33
N LYS A 354 -11.37 12.57 33.82
CA LYS A 354 -12.63 12.55 34.58
C LYS A 354 -13.71 11.77 33.80
N PRO A 355 -14.31 10.69 34.34
CA PRO A 355 -13.93 10.02 35.60
C PRO A 355 -12.46 9.59 35.57
N TYR A 356 -11.85 9.49 36.75
CA TYR A 356 -10.42 9.24 36.84
C TYR A 356 -10.10 7.78 36.52
N ARG A 357 -9.15 7.58 35.60
CA ARG A 357 -8.67 6.27 35.16
C ARG A 357 -7.30 6.05 35.80
N ASP A 358 -7.22 5.10 36.72
CA ASP A 358 -6.01 4.88 37.53
C ASP A 358 -4.96 3.99 36.85
N GLY A 359 -5.27 3.44 35.67
CA GLY A 359 -4.36 2.53 34.96
C GLY A 359 -4.17 1.19 35.68
N SER A 360 -5.01 0.85 36.66
CA SER A 360 -5.01 -0.47 37.30
C SER A 360 -5.46 -1.55 36.33
N TYR A 361 -5.11 -2.79 36.64
CA TYR A 361 -5.59 -3.94 35.88
C TYR A 361 -7.12 -4.00 35.86
N GLU A 362 -7.76 -3.73 37.00
CA GLU A 362 -9.21 -3.66 37.14
C GLU A 362 -9.82 -2.60 36.24
N TYR A 363 -9.17 -1.44 36.10
CA TYR A 363 -9.58 -0.41 35.16
C TYR A 363 -9.54 -0.92 33.71
N TYR A 364 -8.41 -1.46 33.24
CA TYR A 364 -8.31 -1.97 31.87
C TYR A 364 -9.34 -3.08 31.60
N MET A 365 -9.56 -3.98 32.56
CA MET A 365 -10.55 -5.06 32.43
C MET A 365 -12.01 -4.59 32.52
N SER A 366 -12.24 -3.36 33.01
CA SER A 366 -13.58 -2.77 33.07
C SER A 366 -14.05 -2.16 31.74
N GLU A 367 -13.10 -1.89 30.83
CA GLU A 367 -13.40 -1.28 29.54
C GLU A 367 -14.16 -2.26 28.64
N LYS A 368 -15.05 -1.71 27.81
CA LYS A 368 -15.94 -2.54 26.99
C LYS A 368 -15.18 -3.17 25.83
N VAL A 369 -15.45 -4.45 25.60
CA VAL A 369 -15.00 -5.19 24.41
C VAL A 369 -16.17 -5.33 23.46
N VAL A 370 -16.00 -4.88 22.21
CA VAL A 370 -17.08 -4.77 21.23
C VAL A 370 -16.67 -5.35 19.87
N SER A 371 -17.66 -5.58 19.02
CA SER A 371 -17.46 -5.99 17.63
C SER A 371 -17.41 -4.78 16.70
N ASN A 372 -16.57 -4.89 15.68
CA ASN A 372 -16.35 -3.88 14.65
C ASN A 372 -16.00 -2.50 15.23
N ASP A 373 -15.23 -2.43 16.32
CA ASP A 373 -14.66 -1.14 16.73
C ASP A 373 -13.69 -0.64 15.63
N PRO A 374 -13.76 0.64 15.21
CA PRO A 374 -12.91 1.19 14.16
C PRO A 374 -11.41 0.97 14.35
N LYS A 375 -10.91 0.97 15.60
CA LYS A 375 -9.48 0.80 15.91
C LYS A 375 -9.01 -0.60 15.58
N GLY A 376 -9.84 -1.60 15.88
CA GLY A 376 -9.58 -3.00 15.54
C GLY A 376 -9.81 -3.28 14.07
N VAL A 377 -10.86 -2.70 13.48
CA VAL A 377 -11.19 -2.90 12.06
C VAL A 377 -10.08 -2.34 11.16
N GLY A 378 -9.59 -1.13 11.38
CA GLY A 378 -8.51 -0.58 10.56
C GLY A 378 -7.20 -1.36 10.73
N ALA A 379 -6.84 -1.74 11.96
CA ALA A 379 -5.70 -2.62 12.22
C ALA A 379 -5.82 -3.97 11.50
N PHE A 380 -7.02 -4.56 11.49
CA PHE A 380 -7.30 -5.81 10.77
C PHE A 380 -7.19 -5.65 9.26
N LEU A 381 -7.75 -4.58 8.68
CA LEU A 381 -7.67 -4.32 7.23
C LEU A 381 -6.20 -4.23 6.77
N MET A 382 -5.38 -3.47 7.50
CA MET A 382 -3.94 -3.35 7.24
C MET A 382 -3.22 -4.69 7.38
N ALA A 383 -3.47 -5.43 8.47
CA ALA A 383 -2.88 -6.75 8.70
C ALA A 383 -3.26 -7.76 7.61
N ALA A 384 -4.55 -7.85 7.28
CA ALA A 384 -5.06 -8.75 6.25
C ALA A 384 -4.48 -8.41 4.87
N ASN A 385 -4.40 -7.12 4.52
CA ASN A 385 -3.79 -6.68 3.28
C ASN A 385 -2.31 -7.08 3.18
N GLU A 386 -1.51 -6.84 4.22
CA GLU A 386 -0.09 -7.27 4.25
C GLU A 386 0.07 -8.79 4.12
N MET A 387 -0.78 -9.56 4.79
CA MET A 387 -0.73 -11.02 4.73
C MET A 387 -1.17 -11.56 3.37
N GLU A 388 -2.14 -10.91 2.72
CA GLU A 388 -2.57 -11.25 1.37
C GLU A 388 -1.52 -10.84 0.33
N ILE A 389 -0.84 -9.71 0.49
CA ILE A 389 0.34 -9.35 -0.31
C ILE A 389 1.43 -10.40 -0.14
N ALA A 390 1.73 -10.83 1.10
CA ALA A 390 2.76 -11.83 1.36
C ALA A 390 2.47 -13.18 0.68
N ALA A 391 1.18 -13.53 0.49
CA ALA A 391 0.75 -14.74 -0.20
C ALA A 391 0.84 -14.66 -1.74
N LEU A 392 1.01 -13.48 -2.31
CA LEU A 392 1.16 -13.32 -3.77
C LEU A 392 2.46 -13.98 -4.27
N PRO A 393 2.46 -14.53 -5.49
CA PRO A 393 3.68 -15.01 -6.14
C PRO A 393 4.77 -13.93 -6.17
N LYS A 394 6.02 -14.32 -5.91
CA LYS A 394 7.19 -13.41 -5.91
C LYS A 394 8.17 -13.68 -7.07
N PRO A 395 7.74 -13.66 -8.34
CA PRO A 395 8.61 -13.99 -9.47
C PRO A 395 9.78 -13.01 -9.65
N GLY A 396 9.70 -11.82 -9.04
CA GLY A 396 10.73 -10.80 -9.04
C GLY A 396 11.69 -10.84 -7.86
N LEU A 397 11.61 -11.83 -6.96
CA LEU A 397 12.43 -11.86 -5.76
C LEU A 397 13.93 -11.77 -6.11
N GLY A 398 14.61 -10.77 -5.52
CA GLY A 398 16.03 -10.52 -5.79
C GLY A 398 16.33 -9.86 -7.14
N LYS A 399 15.30 -9.41 -7.86
CA LYS A 399 15.42 -8.70 -9.15
C LYS A 399 15.11 -7.22 -8.96
N THR A 400 15.75 -6.39 -9.77
CA THR A 400 15.56 -4.93 -9.76
C THR A 400 14.95 -4.45 -11.06
N VAL A 401 13.95 -3.59 -10.96
CA VAL A 401 13.31 -2.87 -12.05
C VAL A 401 13.78 -1.44 -12.00
N LEU A 402 14.47 -1.02 -13.06
CA LEU A 402 15.01 0.31 -13.20
C LEU A 402 14.10 1.11 -14.13
N LEU A 403 13.61 2.25 -13.64
CA LEU A 403 12.84 3.20 -14.43
C LEU A 403 13.75 4.34 -14.86
N ASP A 404 13.65 4.72 -16.12
CA ASP A 404 14.34 5.86 -16.65
C ASP A 404 13.84 7.18 -16.06
N SER A 405 14.78 8.05 -15.73
CA SER A 405 14.55 9.46 -15.40
C SER A 405 15.66 10.32 -16.00
N TYR A 406 16.27 9.85 -17.10
CA TYR A 406 17.37 10.53 -17.79
C TYR A 406 16.91 11.01 -19.16
N PHE A 407 16.27 10.15 -19.94
CA PHE A 407 15.62 10.49 -21.20
C PHE A 407 14.27 11.16 -20.96
N ASN A 408 13.46 10.68 -20.01
CA ASN A 408 12.31 11.42 -19.47
C ASN A 408 12.70 12.12 -18.17
N ASN A 409 13.08 13.38 -18.26
CA ASN A 409 13.64 14.18 -17.17
C ASN A 409 12.84 15.47 -16.95
N GLU A 410 11.53 15.38 -17.11
CA GLU A 410 10.63 16.48 -16.83
C GLU A 410 10.73 16.93 -15.36
N SER A 411 10.57 18.24 -15.16
CA SER A 411 10.57 18.85 -13.84
C SER A 411 9.43 19.87 -13.68
N ARG A 412 8.88 19.95 -12.47
CA ARG A 412 7.86 20.94 -12.11
C ARG A 412 8.15 21.55 -10.74
N LYS A 413 7.53 22.69 -10.45
CA LYS A 413 7.57 23.24 -9.09
C LYS A 413 6.58 22.50 -8.19
N ASP A 414 7.03 22.09 -7.01
CA ASP A 414 6.17 21.60 -5.93
C ASP A 414 5.42 22.77 -5.26
N GLN A 415 4.59 22.46 -4.27
CA GLN A 415 3.84 23.44 -3.47
C GLN A 415 4.71 24.38 -2.62
N SER A 416 5.99 24.04 -2.43
CA SER A 416 6.99 24.87 -1.75
C SER A 416 7.83 25.68 -2.75
N GLY A 417 7.59 25.54 -4.06
CA GLY A 417 8.32 26.20 -5.13
C GLY A 417 9.63 25.50 -5.53
N ASN A 418 9.95 24.34 -4.96
CA ASN A 418 11.15 23.58 -5.32
C ASN A 418 10.95 22.86 -6.65
N LEU A 419 12.00 22.81 -7.45
CA LEU A 419 11.99 22.02 -8.68
C LEU A 419 12.13 20.52 -8.33
N VAL A 420 11.14 19.73 -8.68
CA VAL A 420 11.08 18.28 -8.46
C VAL A 420 10.89 17.56 -9.79
N SER A 421 11.43 16.35 -9.89
CA SER A 421 11.18 15.48 -11.05
C SER A 421 9.73 15.03 -11.05
N TRP A 422 9.09 15.01 -12.21
CA TRP A 422 7.70 14.58 -12.35
C TRP A 422 7.48 13.84 -13.65
N HIS A 423 6.26 13.29 -13.76
CA HIS A 423 5.74 12.51 -14.87
C HIS A 423 6.38 11.13 -15.00
N TYR A 424 5.53 10.10 -14.95
CA TYR A 424 5.91 8.70 -15.03
C TYR A 424 6.91 8.24 -13.97
N LYS A 425 6.87 8.83 -12.75
CA LYS A 425 7.78 8.49 -11.65
C LYS A 425 7.17 7.48 -10.69
N TRP A 426 8.02 6.61 -10.11
CA TRP A 426 7.58 5.57 -9.16
C TRP A 426 6.91 6.12 -7.90
N ASP A 427 7.35 7.28 -7.43
CA ASP A 427 6.90 7.91 -6.18
C ASP A 427 5.81 8.97 -6.40
N GLU A 428 5.39 9.20 -7.64
CA GLU A 428 4.29 10.12 -7.94
C GLU A 428 2.93 9.43 -7.76
N LEU A 429 2.12 9.92 -6.81
CA LEU A 429 0.75 9.44 -6.55
C LEU A 429 -0.32 10.13 -7.41
N ALA A 430 0.02 11.28 -8.01
CA ALA A 430 -0.88 12.00 -8.89
C ALA A 430 -1.15 11.21 -10.18
N ASN A 431 -2.10 11.68 -10.98
CA ASN A 431 -2.53 11.03 -12.22
C ASN A 431 -1.35 10.59 -13.11
N GLY A 432 -0.36 11.45 -13.35
CA GLY A 432 0.76 11.16 -14.25
C GLY A 432 1.83 10.20 -13.72
N GLY A 433 1.70 9.69 -12.49
CA GLY A 433 2.72 8.85 -11.86
C GLY A 433 2.57 7.35 -12.16
N PHE A 434 3.58 6.57 -11.74
CA PHE A 434 3.60 5.10 -11.84
C PHE A 434 3.52 4.40 -10.48
N SER A 435 3.09 5.07 -9.41
CA SER A 435 3.09 4.49 -8.07
C SER A 435 2.30 3.20 -7.95
N MET A 436 1.13 3.09 -8.58
CA MET A 436 0.36 1.84 -8.54
C MET A 436 1.04 0.69 -9.28
N TRP A 437 1.72 0.98 -10.39
CA TRP A 437 2.49 -0.03 -11.10
C TRP A 437 3.77 -0.42 -10.34
N ALA A 438 4.40 0.55 -9.64
CA ALA A 438 5.48 0.28 -8.71
C ALA A 438 5.04 -0.70 -7.62
N ASP A 439 3.84 -0.51 -7.06
CA ASP A 439 3.27 -1.41 -6.06
C ASP A 439 3.04 -2.81 -6.62
N GLN A 440 2.56 -2.95 -7.87
CA GLN A 440 2.45 -4.27 -8.52
C GLN A 440 3.80 -4.97 -8.67
N PHE A 441 4.86 -4.24 -9.05
CA PHE A 441 6.23 -4.78 -9.09
C PHE A 441 6.71 -5.20 -7.69
N ASN A 442 6.56 -4.33 -6.69
CA ASN A 442 6.97 -4.60 -5.31
C ASN A 442 6.20 -5.80 -4.72
N ASN A 443 4.90 -5.90 -5.00
CA ASN A 443 4.05 -7.02 -4.62
C ASN A 443 4.46 -8.32 -5.31
N ALA A 444 5.01 -8.26 -6.53
CA ALA A 444 5.64 -9.40 -7.21
C ALA A 444 7.09 -9.68 -6.76
N GLY A 445 7.60 -8.97 -5.75
CA GLY A 445 8.92 -9.19 -5.13
C GLY A 445 10.08 -8.46 -5.80
N PHE A 446 9.83 -7.64 -6.82
CA PHE A 446 10.85 -6.80 -7.42
C PHE A 446 11.23 -5.65 -6.48
N LYS A 447 12.46 -5.14 -6.63
CA LYS A 447 12.86 -3.84 -6.10
C LYS A 447 12.75 -2.80 -7.20
N THR A 448 12.01 -1.73 -6.99
CA THR A 448 12.00 -0.58 -7.91
C THR A 448 13.15 0.38 -7.63
N ALA A 449 13.72 0.95 -8.69
CA ALA A 449 14.77 1.95 -8.65
C ALA A 449 14.63 2.91 -9.85
N THR A 450 15.31 4.05 -9.77
CA THR A 450 15.30 5.08 -10.82
C THR A 450 16.72 5.31 -11.34
N LEU A 451 16.88 5.40 -12.65
CA LEU A 451 18.12 5.77 -13.32
C LEU A 451 18.09 7.24 -13.72
N LYS A 452 18.95 8.06 -13.11
CA LYS A 452 19.04 9.51 -13.36
C LYS A 452 20.22 9.92 -14.26
N ALA A 453 20.84 8.96 -14.93
CA ALA A 453 22.05 9.15 -15.72
C ALA A 453 21.99 8.29 -16.99
N ALA A 454 22.80 8.63 -18.00
CA ALA A 454 22.89 7.85 -19.22
C ALA A 454 23.10 6.34 -18.93
N PRO A 455 22.43 5.43 -19.65
CA PRO A 455 22.57 4.00 -19.46
C PRO A 455 23.97 3.54 -19.84
N THR A 456 24.60 2.79 -18.94
CA THR A 456 25.94 2.22 -19.14
C THR A 456 25.95 0.75 -18.71
N ALA A 457 26.93 -0.02 -19.16
CA ALA A 457 27.11 -1.38 -18.68
C ALA A 457 27.23 -1.46 -17.14
N ALA A 458 27.82 -0.44 -16.50
CA ALA A 458 28.01 -0.39 -15.06
C ALA A 458 26.69 -0.20 -14.29
N ASN A 459 25.86 0.75 -14.68
CA ASN A 459 24.61 1.04 -13.97
C ASN A 459 23.47 0.06 -14.31
N LEU A 460 23.51 -0.58 -15.49
CA LEU A 460 22.54 -1.60 -15.87
C LEU A 460 22.87 -3.00 -15.31
N LYS A 461 24.12 -3.25 -14.87
CA LYS A 461 24.60 -4.58 -14.45
C LYS A 461 23.70 -5.29 -13.43
N ASN A 462 23.14 -4.54 -12.48
CA ASN A 462 22.30 -5.09 -11.41
C ASN A 462 20.79 -4.98 -11.70
N ALA A 463 20.42 -4.33 -12.81
CA ALA A 463 19.02 -4.25 -13.25
C ALA A 463 18.65 -5.54 -14.00
N SER A 464 17.47 -6.07 -13.68
CA SER A 464 16.86 -7.18 -14.42
C SER A 464 15.89 -6.67 -15.49
N VAL A 465 15.30 -5.50 -15.24
CA VAL A 465 14.37 -4.80 -16.13
C VAL A 465 14.81 -3.34 -16.21
N TYR A 466 14.75 -2.77 -17.41
CA TYR A 466 14.94 -1.34 -17.65
C TYR A 466 13.75 -0.83 -18.45
N ILE A 467 13.10 0.21 -17.94
CA ILE A 467 11.90 0.81 -18.51
C ILE A 467 12.28 2.20 -18.98
N ILE A 468 12.19 2.44 -20.29
CA ILE A 468 12.30 3.78 -20.86
C ILE A 468 10.90 4.18 -21.27
N VAL A 469 10.48 5.32 -20.74
CA VAL A 469 9.16 5.89 -20.93
C VAL A 469 9.33 7.30 -21.45
N ASP A 470 8.56 7.63 -22.48
CA ASP A 470 8.31 8.99 -22.96
C ASP A 470 9.53 9.95 -23.01
N PRO A 471 10.60 9.64 -23.76
CA PRO A 471 11.75 10.54 -23.88
C PRO A 471 11.36 11.98 -24.25
N ASP A 472 11.90 12.94 -23.50
CA ASP A 472 11.51 14.35 -23.58
C ASP A 472 11.82 14.96 -24.94
N THR A 473 10.94 15.85 -25.39
CA THR A 473 11.23 16.79 -26.47
C THR A 473 11.73 18.13 -25.91
N GLU A 474 12.21 19.02 -26.79
CA GLU A 474 12.56 20.40 -26.43
C GLU A 474 11.36 21.23 -25.93
N LYS A 475 10.12 20.72 -26.11
CA LYS A 475 8.88 21.34 -25.62
C LYS A 475 8.68 21.11 -24.13
N GLU A 476 9.03 19.92 -23.62
CA GLU A 476 8.93 19.59 -22.19
C GLU A 476 10.17 20.03 -21.41
N THR A 477 11.36 19.81 -21.98
CA THR A 477 12.64 20.01 -21.29
C THR A 477 13.57 20.86 -22.16
N GLU A 478 14.10 21.97 -21.62
CA GLU A 478 14.93 22.93 -22.38
C GLU A 478 16.15 22.28 -23.05
N LYS A 479 16.74 21.26 -22.41
CA LYS A 479 17.90 20.52 -22.88
C LYS A 479 17.65 19.02 -22.68
N PRO A 480 16.85 18.39 -23.55
CA PRO A 480 16.51 16.98 -23.40
C PRO A 480 17.76 16.13 -23.66
N ASN A 481 17.85 14.98 -22.99
CA ASN A 481 18.88 14.00 -23.27
C ASN A 481 18.38 13.08 -24.38
N PHE A 482 18.86 13.24 -25.60
CA PHE A 482 18.50 12.33 -26.69
C PHE A 482 19.27 11.01 -26.61
N VAL A 483 18.64 9.93 -27.05
CA VAL A 483 19.27 8.61 -27.11
C VAL A 483 20.45 8.63 -28.07
N ALA A 484 21.65 8.38 -27.57
CA ALA A 484 22.88 8.35 -28.36
C ALA A 484 23.30 6.92 -28.72
N GLN A 485 24.20 6.79 -29.69
CA GLN A 485 24.72 5.48 -30.15
C GLN A 485 25.40 4.67 -29.03
N ASN A 486 26.06 5.35 -28.08
CA ASN A 486 26.66 4.68 -26.91
C ASN A 486 25.59 4.08 -25.98
N ASP A 487 24.46 4.77 -25.82
CA ASP A 487 23.33 4.28 -25.01
C ASP A 487 22.73 3.04 -25.67
N ILE A 488 22.52 3.09 -26.98
CA ILE A 488 21.99 1.98 -27.78
C ILE A 488 22.88 0.75 -27.63
N LYS A 489 24.21 0.93 -27.76
CA LYS A 489 25.18 -0.16 -27.59
C LYS A 489 25.09 -0.77 -26.19
N ALA A 490 25.10 0.06 -25.13
CA ALA A 490 25.03 -0.41 -23.75
C ALA A 490 23.73 -1.16 -23.46
N ILE A 491 22.59 -0.63 -23.89
CA ILE A 491 21.27 -1.26 -23.71
C ILE A 491 21.20 -2.57 -24.50
N ALA A 492 21.60 -2.58 -25.77
CA ALA A 492 21.54 -3.77 -26.62
C ALA A 492 22.43 -4.90 -26.08
N GLU A 493 23.66 -4.60 -25.64
CA GLU A 493 24.55 -5.57 -25.00
C GLU A 493 23.94 -6.13 -23.70
N TRP A 494 23.35 -5.27 -22.87
CA TRP A 494 22.66 -5.68 -21.65
C TRP A 494 21.43 -6.57 -21.92
N VAL A 495 20.57 -6.21 -22.88
CA VAL A 495 19.43 -7.05 -23.30
C VAL A 495 19.97 -8.39 -23.82
N LYS A 496 20.99 -8.38 -24.68
CA LYS A 496 21.61 -9.61 -25.21
C LYS A 496 22.08 -10.55 -24.09
N GLY A 497 22.61 -9.97 -23.02
CA GLY A 497 23.06 -10.67 -21.81
C GLY A 497 21.93 -11.23 -20.94
N GLY A 498 20.69 -10.82 -21.15
CA GLY A 498 19.53 -11.28 -20.38
C GLY A 498 18.76 -10.15 -19.70
N GLY A 499 18.97 -8.89 -20.04
CA GLY A 499 18.07 -7.80 -19.64
C GLY A 499 16.67 -7.94 -20.23
N ILE A 500 15.68 -7.32 -19.59
CA ILE A 500 14.33 -7.10 -20.16
C ILE A 500 14.13 -5.60 -20.36
N LEU A 501 14.01 -5.17 -21.61
CA LEU A 501 13.75 -3.78 -21.94
C LEU A 501 12.24 -3.57 -22.14
N VAL A 502 11.71 -2.52 -21.54
CA VAL A 502 10.35 -2.04 -21.75
C VAL A 502 10.44 -0.66 -22.37
N LEU A 503 9.87 -0.50 -23.56
CA LEU A 503 9.82 0.76 -24.31
C LEU A 503 8.39 1.27 -24.35
N MET A 504 8.16 2.45 -23.81
CA MET A 504 6.88 3.15 -23.88
C MET A 504 7.14 4.51 -24.51
N ALA A 505 6.52 4.81 -25.64
CA ALA A 505 6.62 6.13 -26.26
C ALA A 505 5.23 6.58 -26.67
N ASN A 506 4.87 7.82 -26.35
CA ASN A 506 3.59 8.41 -26.70
C ASN A 506 3.50 8.75 -28.20
N ASP A 507 2.48 9.48 -28.66
CA ASP A 507 2.43 9.98 -30.03
C ASP A 507 3.42 11.13 -30.31
N THR A 508 3.72 11.38 -31.59
CA THR A 508 4.73 12.36 -32.06
C THR A 508 4.60 13.78 -31.51
N GLY A 509 3.45 14.16 -30.94
CA GLY A 509 3.27 15.48 -30.32
C GLY A 509 3.84 15.62 -28.91
N ASN A 510 4.18 14.50 -28.26
CA ASN A 510 4.49 14.41 -26.84
C ASN A 510 5.76 13.61 -26.52
N VAL A 511 6.45 13.06 -27.52
CA VAL A 511 7.65 12.25 -27.29
C VAL A 511 8.69 12.44 -28.40
N GLU A 512 9.97 12.34 -28.03
CA GLU A 512 11.06 12.30 -28.98
C GLU A 512 11.16 10.92 -29.64
N LEU A 513 10.77 10.83 -30.92
CA LEU A 513 10.81 9.56 -31.66
C LEU A 513 12.03 9.41 -32.58
N ASP A 514 12.74 10.46 -32.94
CA ASP A 514 13.79 10.37 -33.96
C ASP A 514 15.03 9.62 -33.46
N HIS A 515 15.45 9.88 -32.23
CA HIS A 515 16.55 9.17 -31.60
C HIS A 515 16.06 7.90 -30.90
N PHE A 516 14.88 7.96 -30.26
CA PHE A 516 14.30 6.78 -29.62
C PHE A 516 14.06 5.62 -30.60
N ASN A 517 13.66 5.91 -31.84
CA ASN A 517 13.53 4.87 -32.87
C ASN A 517 14.87 4.24 -33.29
N GLN A 518 16.01 4.91 -33.11
CA GLN A 518 17.31 4.30 -33.38
C GLN A 518 17.58 3.13 -32.41
N LEU A 519 17.17 3.29 -31.14
CA LEU A 519 17.18 2.21 -30.16
C LEU A 519 16.18 1.11 -30.54
N ALA A 520 14.91 1.47 -30.75
CA ALA A 520 13.85 0.50 -31.03
C ALA A 520 14.15 -0.37 -32.26
N LYS A 521 14.72 0.22 -33.32
CA LYS A 521 15.09 -0.47 -34.57
C LYS A 521 16.12 -1.56 -34.37
N THR A 522 16.97 -1.44 -33.34
CA THR A 522 17.93 -2.49 -32.95
C THR A 522 17.22 -3.82 -32.62
N PHE A 523 15.96 -3.75 -32.20
CA PHE A 523 15.13 -4.89 -31.84
C PHE A 523 14.03 -5.17 -32.87
N GLY A 524 14.10 -4.53 -34.04
CA GLY A 524 13.15 -4.72 -35.13
C GLY A 524 11.79 -4.03 -34.94
N ILE A 525 11.74 -3.00 -34.08
CA ILE A 525 10.54 -2.22 -33.74
C ILE A 525 10.76 -0.77 -34.18
N GLU A 526 9.75 -0.13 -34.75
CA GLU A 526 9.75 1.30 -35.08
C GLU A 526 8.39 1.88 -34.68
N PHE A 527 8.41 2.92 -33.84
CA PHE A 527 7.25 3.75 -33.49
C PHE A 527 6.95 4.68 -34.66
N ASN A 528 5.76 4.54 -35.25
CA ASN A 528 5.32 5.39 -36.34
C ASN A 528 5.06 6.82 -35.83
N LYS A 529 5.26 7.80 -36.70
CA LYS A 529 4.98 9.20 -36.39
C LYS A 529 3.49 9.54 -36.56
N ASP A 530 2.62 8.75 -35.95
CA ASP A 530 1.18 8.90 -35.99
C ASP A 530 0.57 9.03 -34.58
N SER A 531 -0.73 9.29 -34.53
CA SER A 531 -1.51 9.40 -33.31
C SER A 531 -2.83 8.66 -33.53
N LYS A 532 -2.92 7.45 -32.99
CA LYS A 532 -4.07 6.54 -33.11
C LYS A 532 -4.90 6.57 -31.83
N GLY A 533 -6.15 6.10 -31.90
CA GLY A 533 -7.02 6.03 -30.72
C GLY A 533 -7.31 7.38 -30.07
N ARG A 534 -7.41 8.46 -30.86
CA ARG A 534 -7.67 9.81 -30.33
C ARG A 534 -9.04 9.88 -29.66
N VAL A 535 -9.06 10.32 -28.41
CA VAL A 535 -10.28 10.39 -27.60
C VAL A 535 -10.78 11.82 -27.50
N VAL A 536 -12.06 12.02 -27.82
CA VAL A 536 -12.71 13.34 -27.70
C VAL A 536 -13.42 13.42 -26.34
N LYS A 537 -12.99 14.36 -25.50
CA LYS A 537 -13.54 14.57 -24.15
C LYS A 537 -13.48 13.27 -23.33
N SER A 538 -14.62 12.78 -22.85
CA SER A 538 -14.73 11.55 -22.05
C SER A 538 -15.35 10.38 -22.82
N GLN A 539 -15.24 10.37 -24.16
CA GLN A 539 -15.72 9.25 -24.99
C GLN A 539 -14.71 8.09 -24.94
N PHE A 540 -14.57 7.45 -23.77
CA PHE A 540 -13.55 6.44 -23.51
C PHE A 540 -13.55 5.26 -24.50
N GLU A 541 -14.71 4.89 -25.05
CA GLU A 541 -14.83 3.84 -26.07
C GLU A 541 -13.97 4.10 -27.32
N MET A 542 -13.58 5.35 -27.60
CA MET A 542 -12.68 5.66 -28.72
C MET A 542 -11.24 5.17 -28.49
N GLY A 543 -10.82 5.03 -27.24
CA GLY A 543 -9.51 4.48 -26.84
C GLY A 543 -9.58 2.99 -26.48
N LYS A 544 -10.69 2.32 -26.78
CA LYS A 544 -10.89 0.93 -26.41
C LYS A 544 -10.10 -0.01 -27.31
N VAL A 545 -9.33 -0.90 -26.68
CA VAL A 545 -8.62 -1.99 -27.35
C VAL A 545 -8.97 -3.31 -26.68
N MET A 546 -9.50 -4.26 -27.47
CA MET A 546 -9.89 -5.58 -26.98
C MET A 546 -8.70 -6.54 -27.03
N LEU A 547 -8.46 -7.26 -25.94
CA LEU A 547 -7.45 -8.30 -25.87
C LEU A 547 -8.01 -9.62 -26.41
N PRO A 548 -7.27 -10.34 -27.27
CA PRO A 548 -7.66 -11.67 -27.70
C PRO A 548 -7.61 -12.66 -26.52
N PRO A 549 -8.53 -13.64 -26.42
CA PRO A 549 -8.57 -14.60 -25.30
C PRO A 549 -7.25 -15.35 -25.07
N ASP A 550 -6.51 -15.64 -26.14
CA ASP A 550 -5.24 -16.38 -26.09
C ASP A 550 -4.00 -15.47 -26.06
N ASN A 551 -4.15 -14.19 -25.67
CA ASN A 551 -3.04 -13.25 -25.62
C ASN A 551 -1.87 -13.81 -24.78
N GLU A 552 -0.63 -13.71 -25.28
CA GLU A 552 0.52 -14.34 -24.62
C GLU A 552 1.01 -13.62 -23.35
N ILE A 553 0.65 -12.34 -23.18
CA ILE A 553 1.00 -11.51 -22.01
C ILE A 553 -0.21 -11.38 -21.10
N PHE A 554 -1.32 -10.89 -21.63
CA PHE A 554 -2.49 -10.49 -20.85
C PHE A 554 -3.45 -11.67 -20.69
N LYS A 555 -3.45 -12.27 -19.50
CA LYS A 555 -4.19 -13.50 -19.18
C LYS A 555 -5.48 -13.22 -18.42
N THR A 556 -5.58 -12.07 -17.78
CA THR A 556 -6.71 -11.70 -16.92
C THR A 556 -7.48 -10.51 -17.48
N ALA A 557 -6.79 -9.51 -18.02
CA ALA A 557 -7.42 -8.38 -18.69
C ALA A 557 -8.02 -8.77 -20.06
N LYS A 558 -9.14 -8.14 -20.42
CA LYS A 558 -9.89 -8.36 -21.67
C LYS A 558 -10.12 -7.07 -22.45
N GLN A 559 -10.31 -5.96 -21.75
CA GLN A 559 -10.59 -4.66 -22.36
C GLN A 559 -9.63 -3.62 -21.78
N LEU A 560 -8.93 -2.93 -22.66
CA LEU A 560 -7.91 -1.94 -22.33
C LEU A 560 -8.32 -0.57 -22.82
N TYR A 561 -7.88 0.45 -22.11
CA TYR A 561 -7.92 1.84 -22.56
C TYR A 561 -6.51 2.27 -22.98
N ILE A 562 -6.32 2.53 -24.27
CA ILE A 562 -5.07 2.98 -24.88
C ILE A 562 -5.44 4.12 -25.82
N LYS A 563 -4.90 5.31 -25.60
CA LYS A 563 -5.28 6.50 -26.36
C LYS A 563 -4.07 7.21 -26.91
N GLU A 564 -4.30 8.00 -27.96
CA GLU A 564 -3.31 8.93 -28.54
C GLU A 564 -1.93 8.25 -28.72
N TYR A 565 -1.95 7.03 -29.26
CA TYR A 565 -0.79 6.15 -29.25
C TYR A 565 -0.10 6.08 -30.61
N SER A 566 1.21 5.84 -30.60
CA SER A 566 2.01 5.57 -31.80
C SER A 566 1.84 4.11 -32.25
N SER A 567 1.41 3.87 -33.50
CA SER A 567 1.36 2.51 -34.03
C SER A 567 2.77 1.97 -34.29
N LEU A 568 2.95 0.65 -34.26
CA LEU A 568 4.25 0.01 -34.41
C LEU A 568 4.44 -0.60 -35.80
N LYS A 569 5.55 -0.28 -36.44
CA LYS A 569 6.08 -1.00 -37.60
C LYS A 569 7.10 -2.04 -37.12
N LEU A 570 6.96 -3.27 -37.61
CA LEU A 570 7.75 -4.43 -37.16
C LEU A 570 8.52 -5.06 -38.32
N THR A 571 9.71 -5.54 -38.02
CA THR A 571 10.48 -6.46 -38.89
C THR A 571 10.35 -7.90 -38.35
N THR A 572 10.94 -8.88 -39.05
CA THR A 572 10.89 -10.30 -38.63
C THR A 572 11.55 -10.59 -37.28
N ALA A 573 12.34 -9.67 -36.73
CA ALA A 573 12.94 -9.79 -35.40
C ALA A 573 11.95 -9.53 -34.24
N ALA A 574 10.79 -8.93 -34.53
CA ALA A 574 9.75 -8.61 -33.56
C ALA A 574 8.39 -9.21 -33.96
N LYS A 575 7.52 -9.40 -32.98
CA LYS A 575 6.18 -9.96 -33.15
C LYS A 575 5.16 -9.07 -32.45
N ALA A 576 4.04 -8.79 -33.13
CA ALA A 576 2.91 -8.12 -32.53
C ALA A 576 2.23 -9.03 -31.48
N VAL A 577 1.92 -8.45 -30.31
CA VAL A 577 1.15 -9.12 -29.25
C VAL A 577 -0.24 -8.52 -29.09
N LEU A 578 -0.44 -7.30 -29.60
CA LEU A 578 -1.74 -6.66 -29.68
C LEU A 578 -1.83 -5.85 -30.97
N LYS A 579 -2.97 -5.97 -31.64
CA LYS A 579 -3.36 -5.15 -32.78
C LYS A 579 -4.65 -4.42 -32.44
N ASP A 580 -4.84 -3.24 -33.01
CA ASP A 580 -6.09 -2.52 -32.89
C ASP A 580 -7.14 -3.04 -33.90
N LYS A 581 -8.30 -2.38 -33.93
CA LYS A 581 -9.41 -2.72 -34.83
C LYS A 581 -9.08 -2.49 -36.31
N ASP A 582 -8.12 -1.62 -36.62
CA ASP A 582 -7.71 -1.27 -37.98
C ASP A 582 -6.55 -2.16 -38.46
N GLY A 583 -6.05 -3.05 -37.60
CA GLY A 583 -5.00 -4.02 -37.88
C GLY A 583 -3.58 -3.52 -37.58
N ASP A 584 -3.46 -2.28 -37.10
CA ASP A 584 -2.20 -1.66 -36.72
C ASP A 584 -1.63 -2.32 -35.46
N ASN A 585 -0.31 -2.47 -35.38
CA ASN A 585 0.31 -3.10 -34.21
C ASN A 585 0.37 -2.08 -33.07
N VAL A 586 -0.16 -2.43 -31.90
CA VAL A 586 -0.22 -1.56 -30.71
C VAL A 586 0.89 -1.91 -29.72
N MET A 587 1.07 -3.22 -29.51
CA MET A 587 2.12 -3.75 -28.63
C MET A 587 2.90 -4.82 -29.37
N ALA A 588 4.20 -4.89 -29.08
CA ALA A 588 5.09 -5.87 -29.66
C ALA A 588 6.08 -6.43 -28.64
N ILE A 589 6.59 -7.62 -28.93
CA ILE A 589 7.75 -8.18 -28.25
C ILE A 589 8.85 -8.54 -29.24
N ALA A 590 10.09 -8.55 -28.75
CA ALA A 590 11.23 -9.08 -29.49
C ALA A 590 12.11 -9.94 -28.58
N LYS A 591 12.78 -10.93 -29.17
CA LYS A 591 13.84 -11.69 -28.50
C LYS A 591 15.19 -11.21 -29.02
N TYR A 592 16.11 -10.95 -28.09
CA TYR A 592 17.44 -10.48 -28.46
C TYR A 592 18.49 -11.11 -27.54
N GLY A 593 19.28 -12.05 -28.09
CA GLY A 593 20.14 -12.91 -27.29
C GLY A 593 19.35 -13.67 -26.22
N LYS A 594 19.76 -13.55 -24.96
CA LYS A 594 19.05 -14.14 -23.81
C LYS A 594 17.93 -13.25 -23.27
N GLY A 595 17.82 -12.00 -23.73
CA GLY A 595 16.86 -11.01 -23.24
C GLY A 595 15.54 -11.00 -23.98
N ALA A 596 14.72 -10.03 -23.61
CA ALA A 596 13.45 -9.74 -24.27
C ALA A 596 13.20 -8.23 -24.29
N VAL A 597 12.42 -7.78 -25.26
CA VAL A 597 11.91 -6.41 -25.34
C VAL A 597 10.40 -6.47 -25.39
N PHE A 598 9.73 -5.57 -24.67
CA PHE A 598 8.32 -5.24 -24.82
C PHE A 598 8.21 -3.78 -25.24
N ALA A 599 7.35 -3.47 -26.21
CA ALA A 599 7.12 -2.11 -26.67
C ALA A 599 5.63 -1.81 -26.81
N ILE A 600 5.24 -0.58 -26.48
CA ILE A 600 3.90 -0.03 -26.68
C ILE A 600 3.98 1.47 -27.00
N GLY A 601 3.12 1.93 -27.91
CA GLY A 601 3.02 3.33 -28.31
C GLY A 601 2.26 4.27 -27.35
N ASP A 602 2.06 3.89 -26.09
CA ASP A 602 1.42 4.72 -25.05
C ASP A 602 1.94 4.26 -23.68
N PRO A 603 2.37 5.17 -22.79
CA PRO A 603 2.74 4.86 -21.40
C PRO A 603 1.56 4.49 -20.49
N TRP A 604 0.51 3.88 -21.03
CA TRP A 604 -0.85 3.62 -20.52
C TRP A 604 -1.07 3.07 -19.09
N LEU A 605 -0.01 2.73 -18.35
CA LEU A 605 -0.07 2.21 -16.97
C LEU A 605 0.18 3.29 -15.90
N TYR A 606 0.00 4.57 -16.24
CA TYR A 606 0.02 5.65 -15.25
C TYR A 606 -1.26 5.69 -14.41
N ASN A 607 -1.14 6.23 -13.19
CA ASN A 607 -2.14 6.13 -12.13
C ASN A 607 -3.55 6.47 -12.61
N GLU A 608 -3.69 7.50 -13.45
CA GLU A 608 -4.97 7.93 -14.03
C GLU A 608 -5.80 6.78 -14.66
N TYR A 609 -5.14 5.78 -15.25
CA TYR A 609 -5.77 4.66 -15.95
C TYR A 609 -5.81 3.38 -15.15
N VAL A 610 -5.10 3.28 -14.03
CA VAL A 610 -5.02 2.05 -13.24
C VAL A 610 -5.65 2.17 -11.87
N ASP A 611 -6.00 3.38 -11.42
CA ASP A 611 -6.53 3.61 -10.08
C ASP A 611 -8.05 3.56 -9.94
N GLY A 612 -8.74 3.32 -11.05
CA GLY A 612 -10.19 3.17 -11.16
C GLY A 612 -11.00 4.47 -11.00
N ARG A 613 -10.36 5.63 -10.76
CA ARG A 613 -11.08 6.89 -10.49
C ARG A 613 -11.62 7.54 -11.76
N LYS A 614 -10.92 7.39 -12.89
CA LYS A 614 -11.27 8.04 -14.16
C LYS A 614 -11.96 7.10 -15.15
N LEU A 615 -11.43 5.90 -15.34
CA LEU A 615 -11.94 4.96 -16.33
C LEU A 615 -13.21 4.24 -15.83
N PRO A 616 -14.17 3.95 -16.72
CA PRO A 616 -15.26 3.02 -16.42
C PRO A 616 -14.73 1.63 -16.00
N ALA A 617 -15.50 0.92 -15.16
CA ALA A 617 -15.05 -0.31 -14.51
C ALA A 617 -14.85 -1.52 -15.44
N ASP A 618 -15.25 -1.44 -16.70
CA ASP A 618 -15.03 -2.47 -17.72
C ASP A 618 -13.63 -2.39 -18.35
N TYR A 619 -12.88 -1.30 -18.13
CA TYR A 619 -11.47 -1.20 -18.50
C TYR A 619 -10.57 -1.80 -17.42
N GLN A 620 -9.66 -2.67 -17.84
CA GLN A 620 -8.89 -3.56 -16.96
C GLN A 620 -7.38 -3.28 -17.05
N ASN A 621 -7.03 -1.99 -17.13
CA ASN A 621 -5.63 -1.56 -17.23
C ASN A 621 -4.82 -1.95 -15.98
N PHE A 622 -5.43 -1.92 -14.78
CA PHE A 622 -4.77 -2.37 -13.55
C PHE A 622 -4.37 -3.85 -13.65
N GLU A 623 -5.31 -4.72 -14.02
CA GLU A 623 -5.06 -6.14 -14.24
C GLU A 623 -4.02 -6.38 -15.33
N ALA A 624 -4.06 -5.59 -16.40
CA ALA A 624 -3.09 -5.69 -17.48
C ALA A 624 -1.67 -5.30 -17.05
N GLY A 625 -1.53 -4.30 -16.17
CA GLY A 625 -0.26 -3.96 -15.51
C GLY A 625 0.29 -5.15 -14.72
N GLN A 626 -0.56 -5.85 -13.97
CA GLN A 626 -0.19 -7.02 -13.20
C GLN A 626 0.18 -8.22 -14.10
N ASP A 627 -0.54 -8.42 -15.21
CA ASP A 627 -0.23 -9.41 -16.23
C ASP A 627 1.14 -9.16 -16.88
N LEU A 628 1.46 -7.90 -17.19
CA LEU A 628 2.76 -7.51 -17.73
C LEU A 628 3.89 -7.80 -16.72
N VAL A 629 3.71 -7.45 -15.44
CA VAL A 629 4.67 -7.78 -14.36
C VAL A 629 4.88 -9.29 -14.27
N ASN A 630 3.80 -10.08 -14.36
CA ASN A 630 3.87 -11.55 -14.34
C ASN A 630 4.60 -12.11 -15.56
N TRP A 631 4.36 -11.57 -16.75
CA TRP A 631 5.07 -11.95 -17.97
C TRP A 631 6.57 -11.62 -17.87
N ILE A 632 6.92 -10.42 -17.38
CA ILE A 632 8.31 -10.01 -17.12
C ILE A 632 8.99 -11.01 -16.19
N GLY A 633 8.34 -11.34 -15.06
CA GLY A 633 8.84 -12.35 -14.12
C GLY A 633 9.09 -13.71 -14.78
N LYS A 634 8.16 -14.19 -15.61
CA LYS A 634 8.33 -15.44 -16.38
C LYS A 634 9.52 -15.38 -17.35
N GLN A 635 9.78 -14.24 -17.99
CA GLN A 635 10.94 -14.10 -18.87
C GLN A 635 12.27 -14.11 -18.10
N LEU A 636 12.28 -13.75 -16.81
CA LEU A 636 13.46 -13.84 -15.96
C LEU A 636 13.72 -15.24 -15.42
N LEU A 637 12.67 -16.06 -15.22
CA LEU A 637 12.79 -17.44 -14.74
C LEU A 637 13.23 -18.45 -15.81
N LYS A 638 13.08 -18.11 -17.10
CA LYS A 638 13.52 -18.95 -18.24
C LYS A 638 15.04 -18.89 -18.49
N LYS A 639 15.78 -18.19 -17.65
CA LYS A 639 17.23 -17.97 -17.71
C LYS A 639 17.89 -18.72 -16.58
#